data_AF-A0A822D0J6-F1
#
_entry.id   AF-A0A822D0J6-F1
#
_cell.length_a   1.000
_cell.length_b   1.000
_cell.length_c   1.000
_cell.angle_alpha   90.00
_cell.angle_beta   90.00
_cell.angle_gamma   90.00
#
_symmetry.space_group_name_H-M   'P 1'
#
loop_
_entity.id
_entity.type
_entity.pdbx_description
1 polymer ?
#
loop_
_entity_poly.entity_id
_entity_poly.type
_entity_poly.pdbx_seq_one_letter_code
_entity_poly.pdbx_strand_id
1 'polypeptide(L)'
;MDDCKTVQNITWNIYQGSMNSSSNTTQWILFNQMNAYQDIWFFGMNTSNFTAINKLFIDNPYIIYWRFEVVYSFSSESSSSSLNFIINRSPQNGFCSISPTNGTTSTLFTISCFNWTDDDGIKDYSIYGWTTNPTDRVMFAHSYTSTTQLLLSATNDNTSVLNIIVYIRDTYDCVAEFNISSIIVVPDWKKMESLLGSLQNSTNDSFIQMLASSNQNMVSQIVTSLSQQFNTMNNQAIETAISNGISSTTIAISPLGSKTQQSSSVSPNASALAEYNKQLNTYANVRDSLVTYITNLTITTADSIKLQASSLAQFTQATNQLTRTTIMLASDKCYQLAWALHSMATIIASEDVQIAANYISQCANNVLSSVNGPLQQRTTILDLDWSRANNFPIDYDTDMESEWSNPNLFADNNDFSWETIQKGRNSYYQKQIADQINIQVTETISLITKSLNIHLNIGQNSIINTSSILYFTEIITVEALSNKLIQQVGNAQIRIPSNFNLTTNNNTSISLQSIMQPLALADHTKLQSNTNLSTSLSLTIFDRNGKEISFQTDIDHPIEFIILRDSNIIIPLMNLQNVTSMNITPHYQLFNLHYINIQQSQWNNNRTVALIFEMHPLNISLAYLLIYRFDDSPQLNSSINQTDGWTIFCPSNLTNDTLYTYFLNNQQTSGHQSVIFGLRELNSTEFYNYCINQSIKSPPITNQPFNFTSNYELRTYTTCCYYLDTNNIWQTDGLLVGSQTNHYQTQCFSTHLTTFAGGFLVLPAPINWNYVFANADFMKNKTVYLTIICIYILYFLLVIYARYKDKKDIEKLGVTPLSDNDSNNQYFYQILVFTGNRKNAGTKSKVQFILVGDNDETSVRTFVDPHRKILQRGGIDAFIMAVPKSLGSLNYIRIWHDNTGHGVSASWFLKYIIVHDLQTMEKFYFICQQWFAVEKEDGRIERILPIAGELQKQEFSYVLSKQ
;
A
#
# COMPACT_ATOMS: atom_id res chain seq x y z
N MET A 1 24.34 31.57 -60.69
CA MET A 1 23.50 31.70 -59.49
C MET A 1 24.10 30.79 -58.40
N ASP A 2 25.37 30.99 -58.03
CA ASP A 2 26.16 30.06 -57.19
C ASP A 2 26.81 30.75 -55.97
N ASP A 3 26.42 31.99 -55.63
CA ASP A 3 27.10 32.80 -54.60
C ASP A 3 26.50 32.72 -53.18
N CYS A 4 25.46 31.92 -52.92
CA CYS A 4 25.01 31.64 -51.54
C CYS A 4 25.89 30.57 -50.85
N LYS A 5 27.21 30.67 -50.97
CA LYS A 5 28.13 29.73 -50.31
C LYS A 5 28.46 30.24 -48.92
N THR A 6 27.78 29.62 -47.94
CA THR A 6 27.95 29.71 -46.48
C THR A 6 27.39 30.97 -45.81
N VAL A 7 26.41 30.77 -44.94
CA VAL A 7 25.88 31.77 -44.01
C VAL A 7 27.00 32.17 -43.05
N GLN A 8 27.33 33.45 -42.95
CA GLN A 8 28.36 33.96 -42.05
C GLN A 8 27.84 34.19 -40.65
N ASN A 9 26.62 34.74 -40.53
CA ASN A 9 26.00 35.03 -39.24
C ASN A 9 24.47 34.94 -39.35
N ILE A 10 23.82 34.51 -38.28
CA ILE A 10 22.36 34.53 -38.12
C ILE A 10 22.08 35.41 -36.91
N THR A 11 21.14 36.34 -37.01
CA THR A 11 20.74 37.18 -35.87
C THR A 11 19.24 37.33 -35.81
N TRP A 12 18.66 37.11 -34.63
CA TRP A 12 17.24 37.37 -34.36
C TRP A 12 17.03 38.76 -33.74
N ASN A 13 16.18 39.56 -34.37
CA ASN A 13 15.71 40.87 -33.92
C ASN A 13 14.25 40.77 -33.49
N ILE A 14 13.93 41.27 -32.30
CA ILE A 14 12.59 41.15 -31.72
C ILE A 14 12.05 42.55 -31.52
N TYR A 15 10.85 42.81 -32.01
CA TYR A 15 10.23 44.12 -31.97
C TYR A 15 8.90 44.06 -31.24
N GLN A 16 8.64 45.09 -30.44
CA GLN A 16 7.32 45.42 -29.91
C GLN A 16 6.62 46.40 -30.84
N GLY A 17 5.32 46.25 -31.01
CA GLY A 17 4.52 47.10 -31.88
C GLY A 17 3.49 47.94 -31.11
N SER A 18 3.33 49.19 -31.52
CA SER A 18 2.20 50.04 -31.11
C SER A 18 1.37 50.45 -32.33
N MET A 19 0.04 50.36 -32.22
CA MET A 19 -0.86 50.74 -33.30
C MET A 19 -0.93 52.27 -33.37
N ASN A 20 -0.54 52.86 -34.51
CA ASN A 20 -0.75 54.28 -34.73
C ASN A 20 -2.18 54.52 -35.23
N SER A 21 -3.03 55.10 -34.37
CA SER A 21 -4.45 55.35 -34.64
C SER A 21 -4.71 56.26 -35.85
N SER A 22 -3.71 57.02 -36.29
CA SER A 22 -3.83 57.95 -37.42
C SER A 22 -3.50 57.33 -38.79
N SER A 23 -2.62 56.32 -38.83
CA SER A 23 -2.13 55.72 -40.09
C SER A 23 -2.53 54.25 -40.29
N ASN A 24 -3.15 53.63 -39.28
CA ASN A 24 -3.50 52.20 -39.27
C ASN A 24 -2.28 51.27 -39.52
N THR A 25 -1.08 51.76 -39.25
CA THR A 25 0.19 51.01 -39.39
C THR A 25 0.79 50.77 -38.01
N THR A 26 1.31 49.57 -37.77
CA THR A 26 2.03 49.22 -36.53
C THR A 26 3.44 49.82 -36.57
N GLN A 27 3.76 50.63 -35.57
CA GLN A 27 5.12 51.14 -35.38
C GLN A 27 5.92 50.11 -34.58
N TRP A 28 7.01 49.60 -35.16
CA TRP A 28 7.88 48.60 -34.55
C TRP A 28 9.06 49.26 -33.83
N ILE A 29 9.27 48.89 -32.57
CA ILE A 29 10.40 49.34 -31.74
C ILE A 29 11.18 48.10 -31.34
N LEU A 30 12.50 48.09 -31.58
CA LEU A 30 13.36 46.96 -31.25
C LEU A 30 13.39 46.75 -29.72
N PHE A 31 13.15 45.51 -29.30
CA PHE A 31 12.97 45.10 -27.90
C PHE A 31 14.25 44.49 -27.31
N ASN A 32 14.96 43.64 -28.06
CA ASN A 32 16.07 42.82 -27.54
C ASN A 32 17.46 43.50 -27.51
N GLN A 33 17.54 44.83 -27.59
CA GLN A 33 18.82 45.56 -27.68
C GLN A 33 19.53 45.83 -26.33
N MET A 34 19.01 45.33 -25.20
CA MET A 34 19.77 45.35 -23.94
C MET A 34 20.44 44.00 -23.71
N ASN A 35 21.78 44.00 -23.56
CA ASN A 35 22.61 42.82 -23.28
C ASN A 35 22.21 42.03 -22.00
N ALA A 36 21.20 42.48 -21.26
CA ALA A 36 20.70 41.83 -20.04
C ALA A 36 19.68 40.71 -20.29
N TYR A 37 19.08 40.60 -21.49
CA TYR A 37 17.92 39.70 -21.72
C TYR A 37 18.23 38.43 -22.52
N GLN A 38 19.46 38.27 -22.99
CA GLN A 38 19.86 37.22 -23.93
C GLN A 38 19.80 35.81 -23.32
N ASP A 39 19.90 35.68 -21.99
CA ASP A 39 19.78 34.40 -21.28
C ASP A 39 18.47 34.28 -20.48
N ILE A 40 17.62 35.32 -20.50
CA ILE A 40 16.39 35.37 -19.69
C ILE A 40 15.21 34.85 -20.50
N TRP A 41 15.04 35.30 -21.75
CA TRP A 41 13.84 34.99 -22.54
C TRP A 41 14.09 34.27 -23.87
N PHE A 42 15.33 34.30 -24.38
CA PHE A 42 15.61 33.93 -25.76
C PHE A 42 16.73 32.90 -25.82
N PHE A 43 16.54 31.84 -26.59
CA PHE A 43 17.55 30.81 -26.82
C PHE A 43 17.78 30.65 -28.32
N GLY A 44 19.04 30.45 -28.70
CA GLY A 44 19.40 30.26 -30.11
C GLY A 44 19.33 31.53 -30.97
N MET A 45 19.48 32.73 -30.38
CA MET A 45 19.46 34.03 -31.08
C MET A 45 20.43 34.14 -32.28
N ASN A 46 21.48 33.32 -32.30
CA ASN A 46 22.46 33.26 -33.39
C ASN A 46 22.38 31.97 -34.22
N THR A 47 21.26 31.26 -34.14
CA THR A 47 21.07 29.96 -34.81
C THR A 47 19.80 29.97 -35.66
N SER A 48 19.65 28.97 -36.52
CA SER A 48 18.42 28.76 -37.29
C SER A 48 17.22 28.38 -36.43
N ASN A 49 17.45 27.83 -35.23
CA ASN A 49 16.42 27.40 -34.30
C ASN A 49 16.33 28.39 -33.14
N PHE A 50 15.37 29.30 -33.21
CA PHE A 50 15.11 30.27 -32.16
C PHE A 50 13.97 29.82 -31.26
N THR A 51 14.13 30.02 -29.97
CA THR A 51 13.09 29.76 -28.97
C THR A 51 12.92 31.01 -28.11
N ALA A 52 11.68 31.47 -27.96
CA ALA A 52 11.30 32.46 -26.97
C ALA A 52 10.43 31.79 -25.91
N ILE A 53 10.73 32.03 -24.63
CA ILE A 53 9.90 31.50 -23.55
C ILE A 53 8.66 32.38 -23.36
N ASN A 54 7.55 31.73 -22.99
CA ASN A 54 6.27 32.40 -22.72
C ASN A 54 6.37 33.55 -21.68
N LYS A 55 7.33 33.46 -20.75
CA LYS A 55 7.59 34.45 -19.70
C LYS A 55 7.83 35.86 -20.25
N LEU A 56 8.36 35.97 -21.47
CA LEU A 56 8.48 37.23 -22.21
C LEU A 56 7.14 37.98 -22.30
N PHE A 57 6.08 37.28 -22.70
CA PHE A 57 4.77 37.88 -22.93
C PHE A 57 4.06 38.17 -21.60
N ILE A 58 4.22 37.29 -20.62
CA ILE A 58 3.68 37.44 -19.27
C ILE A 58 4.26 38.68 -18.57
N ASP A 59 5.57 38.91 -18.71
CA ASP A 59 6.24 40.06 -18.09
C ASP A 59 5.98 41.38 -18.84
N ASN A 60 5.40 41.31 -20.05
CA ASN A 60 5.10 42.47 -20.89
C ASN A 60 3.64 42.48 -21.41
N PRO A 61 2.63 42.47 -20.52
CA PRO A 61 1.23 42.24 -20.88
C PRO A 61 0.59 43.36 -21.72
N TYR A 62 1.20 44.56 -21.71
CA TYR A 62 0.70 45.71 -22.47
C TYR A 62 1.13 45.69 -23.94
N ILE A 63 2.09 44.83 -24.32
CA ILE A 63 2.58 44.71 -25.69
C ILE A 63 1.78 43.63 -26.41
N ILE A 64 0.94 44.07 -27.35
CA ILE A 64 0.03 43.18 -28.07
C ILE A 64 0.60 42.76 -29.42
N TYR A 65 1.33 43.65 -30.07
CA TYR A 65 1.91 43.39 -31.38
C TYR A 65 3.37 42.99 -31.22
N TRP A 66 3.72 41.84 -31.77
CA TRP A 66 5.08 41.33 -31.76
C TRP A 66 5.57 41.00 -33.17
N ARG A 67 6.85 41.28 -33.41
CA ARG A 67 7.54 40.91 -34.65
C ARG A 67 8.87 40.26 -34.32
N PHE A 68 9.05 39.06 -34.83
CA PHE A 68 10.28 38.27 -34.70
C PHE A 68 10.91 38.17 -36.07
N GLU A 69 12.07 38.80 -36.24
CA GLU A 69 12.78 38.89 -37.50
C GLU A 69 14.09 38.14 -37.42
N VAL A 70 14.33 37.21 -38.35
CA VAL A 70 15.63 36.57 -38.54
C VAL A 70 16.37 37.22 -39.68
N VAL A 71 17.65 37.50 -39.49
CA VAL A 71 18.54 38.07 -40.50
C VAL A 71 19.69 37.10 -40.74
N TYR A 72 19.79 36.63 -41.98
CA TYR A 72 20.92 35.83 -42.48
C TYR A 72 21.91 36.75 -43.17
N SER A 73 23.13 36.79 -42.66
CA SER A 73 24.23 37.55 -43.26
C SER A 73 25.11 36.64 -44.11
N PHE A 74 25.30 37.00 -45.37
CA PHE A 74 26.23 36.37 -46.31
C PHE A 74 27.40 37.33 -46.59
N SER A 75 28.43 36.86 -47.31
CA SER A 75 29.63 37.65 -47.59
C SER A 75 29.40 38.95 -48.36
N SER A 76 28.30 39.06 -49.11
CA SER A 76 27.98 40.20 -49.97
C SER A 76 26.59 40.82 -49.71
N GLU A 77 25.67 40.09 -49.10
CA GLU A 77 24.26 40.51 -48.94
C GLU A 77 23.69 39.97 -47.62
N SER A 78 22.60 40.58 -47.16
CA SER A 78 21.80 40.06 -46.05
C SER A 78 20.36 39.80 -46.51
N SER A 79 19.77 38.73 -45.99
CA SER A 79 18.37 38.38 -46.22
C SER A 79 17.64 38.33 -44.88
N SER A 80 16.44 38.88 -44.81
CA SER A 80 15.61 38.79 -43.60
C SER A 80 14.24 38.20 -43.88
N SER A 81 13.69 37.57 -42.85
CA SER A 81 12.30 37.11 -42.83
C SER A 81 11.72 37.40 -41.45
N SER A 82 10.43 37.72 -41.38
CA SER A 82 9.79 38.11 -40.13
C SER A 82 8.44 37.45 -39.93
N LEU A 83 8.18 37.00 -38.70
CA LEU A 83 6.89 36.55 -38.23
C LEU A 83 6.27 37.63 -37.35
N ASN A 84 5.06 38.07 -37.73
CA ASN A 84 4.28 39.02 -36.95
C ASN A 84 3.11 38.28 -36.32
N PHE A 85 2.86 38.50 -35.04
CA PHE A 85 1.68 37.97 -34.36
C PHE A 85 1.12 38.97 -33.35
N ILE A 86 -0.17 38.76 -33.05
CA ILE A 86 -0.97 39.59 -32.16
C ILE A 86 -1.33 38.70 -30.97
N ILE A 87 -1.06 39.17 -29.76
CA ILE A 87 -1.48 38.48 -28.54
C ILE A 87 -2.99 38.69 -28.37
N ASN A 88 -3.73 37.58 -28.39
CA ASN A 88 -5.17 37.63 -28.13
C ASN A 88 -5.45 38.11 -26.71
N ARG A 89 -6.57 38.82 -26.50
CA ARG A 89 -7.00 39.31 -25.19
C ARG A 89 -8.14 38.44 -24.69
N SER A 90 -8.18 38.21 -23.39
CA SER A 90 -9.30 37.49 -22.78
C SER A 90 -10.60 38.30 -22.79
N PRO A 91 -11.76 37.62 -22.66
CA PRO A 91 -13.07 38.26 -22.53
C PRO A 91 -13.11 39.35 -21.46
N GLN A 92 -13.85 40.43 -21.70
CA GLN A 92 -13.87 41.61 -20.80
C GLN A 92 -15.29 42.05 -20.42
N ASN A 93 -15.36 42.91 -19.39
CA ASN A 93 -16.55 43.68 -18.95
C ASN A 93 -17.78 42.87 -18.47
N GLY A 94 -17.69 41.55 -18.37
CA GLY A 94 -18.78 40.71 -17.88
C GLY A 94 -18.78 40.51 -16.36
N PHE A 95 -19.86 39.89 -15.87
CA PHE A 95 -19.98 39.45 -14.48
C PHE A 95 -20.70 38.11 -14.40
N CYS A 96 -20.41 37.31 -13.37
CA CYS A 96 -21.13 36.07 -13.08
C CYS A 96 -21.79 36.13 -11.70
N SER A 97 -22.97 35.54 -11.55
CA SER A 97 -23.69 35.43 -10.29
C SER A 97 -24.19 34.01 -10.04
N ILE A 98 -24.46 33.68 -8.78
CA ILE A 98 -25.01 32.40 -8.33
C ILE A 98 -26.28 32.61 -7.49
N SER A 99 -27.27 31.75 -7.65
CA SER A 99 -28.49 31.74 -6.84
C SER A 99 -28.99 30.30 -6.58
N PRO A 100 -29.37 29.93 -5.34
CA PRO A 100 -29.25 30.71 -4.10
C PRO A 100 -27.79 30.78 -3.61
N THR A 101 -27.46 31.67 -2.66
CA THR A 101 -26.10 31.73 -2.06
C THR A 101 -25.92 30.76 -0.89
N ASN A 102 -27.02 30.31 -0.29
CA ASN A 102 -27.02 29.34 0.80
C ASN A 102 -27.90 28.15 0.41
N GLY A 103 -27.44 26.93 0.73
CA GLY A 103 -28.20 25.72 0.46
C GLY A 103 -27.57 24.49 1.10
N THR A 104 -28.06 23.33 0.67
CA THR A 104 -27.55 22.00 1.04
C THR A 104 -26.92 21.31 -0.16
N THR A 105 -26.25 20.17 0.04
CA THR A 105 -25.76 19.30 -1.06
C THR A 105 -26.87 18.80 -2.00
N SER A 106 -28.13 18.93 -1.60
CA SER A 106 -29.32 18.60 -2.40
C SER A 106 -29.96 19.82 -3.08
N THR A 107 -29.46 21.03 -2.81
CA THR A 107 -29.95 22.27 -3.39
C THR A 107 -29.35 22.47 -4.79
N LEU A 108 -30.19 22.84 -5.74
CA LEU A 108 -29.79 23.09 -7.11
C LEU A 108 -29.46 24.57 -7.29
N PHE A 109 -28.19 24.86 -7.55
CA PHE A 109 -27.65 26.20 -7.72
C PHE A 109 -27.66 26.55 -9.21
N THR A 110 -27.93 27.81 -9.52
CA THR A 110 -27.88 28.33 -10.89
C THR A 110 -26.78 29.38 -10.97
N ILE A 111 -25.78 29.15 -11.82
CA ILE A 111 -24.77 30.15 -12.19
C ILE A 111 -25.19 30.81 -13.49
N SER A 112 -25.04 32.13 -13.56
CA SER A 112 -25.38 32.92 -14.75
C SER A 112 -24.34 34.01 -14.99
N CYS A 113 -23.74 34.01 -16.17
CA CYS A 113 -22.74 34.97 -16.61
C CYS A 113 -23.33 35.91 -17.67
N PHE A 114 -23.18 37.22 -17.50
CA PHE A 114 -23.77 38.23 -18.36
C PHE A 114 -22.73 39.28 -18.79
N ASN A 115 -23.00 39.95 -19.92
CA ASN A 115 -22.25 41.10 -20.42
C ASN A 115 -20.76 40.86 -20.75
N TRP A 116 -20.34 39.60 -20.92
CA TRP A 116 -19.00 39.30 -21.44
C TRP A 116 -18.91 39.71 -22.90
N THR A 117 -17.95 40.58 -23.21
CA THR A 117 -17.64 41.03 -24.57
C THR A 117 -16.28 40.52 -24.97
N ASP A 118 -16.21 39.93 -26.15
CA ASP A 118 -14.99 39.40 -26.74
C ASP A 118 -15.09 39.54 -28.26
N ASP A 119 -14.00 39.92 -28.93
CA ASP A 119 -14.00 40.15 -30.37
C ASP A 119 -14.12 38.83 -31.16
N ASP A 120 -13.74 37.71 -30.55
CA ASP A 120 -13.68 36.37 -31.15
C ASP A 120 -14.80 35.44 -30.65
N GLY A 121 -15.56 35.89 -29.66
CA GLY A 121 -16.73 35.21 -29.11
C GLY A 121 -16.39 34.19 -28.01
N ILE A 122 -17.39 33.90 -27.17
CA ILE A 122 -17.23 32.98 -26.03
C ILE A 122 -17.45 31.53 -26.46
N LYS A 123 -16.47 30.68 -26.16
CA LYS A 123 -16.46 29.23 -26.43
C LYS A 123 -17.17 28.44 -25.35
N ASP A 124 -16.77 28.61 -24.09
CA ASP A 124 -17.32 27.85 -22.97
C ASP A 124 -17.15 28.56 -21.60
N TYR A 125 -17.83 27.99 -20.60
CA TYR A 125 -17.80 28.37 -19.20
C TYR A 125 -17.42 27.15 -18.36
N SER A 126 -16.24 27.19 -17.75
CA SER A 126 -15.78 26.13 -16.85
C SER A 126 -15.86 26.58 -15.40
N ILE A 127 -16.40 25.74 -14.51
CA ILE A 127 -16.70 26.10 -13.13
C ILE A 127 -15.85 25.25 -12.19
N TYR A 128 -15.07 25.91 -11.35
CA TYR A 128 -14.22 25.28 -10.35
C TYR A 128 -14.56 25.80 -8.95
N GLY A 129 -14.30 25.01 -7.92
CA GLY A 129 -14.41 25.47 -6.55
C GLY A 129 -13.42 24.82 -5.59
N TRP A 130 -13.26 25.46 -4.44
CA TRP A 130 -12.38 25.02 -3.35
C TRP A 130 -12.87 25.59 -2.01
N THR A 131 -12.43 24.97 -0.91
CA THR A 131 -12.80 25.36 0.45
C THR A 131 -11.69 26.15 1.14
N THR A 132 -10.53 25.52 1.37
CA THR A 132 -9.44 26.08 2.19
C THR A 132 -8.28 26.63 1.36
N ASN A 133 -7.77 25.84 0.41
CA ASN A 133 -6.59 26.19 -0.37
C ASN A 133 -6.92 26.37 -1.87
N PRO A 134 -6.61 27.51 -2.50
CA PRO A 134 -6.82 27.73 -3.94
C PRO A 134 -6.08 26.76 -4.86
N THR A 135 -5.09 26.01 -4.36
CA THR A 135 -4.41 24.96 -5.13
C THR A 135 -5.24 23.69 -5.26
N ASP A 136 -6.22 23.48 -4.38
CA ASP A 136 -7.06 22.27 -4.35
C ASP A 136 -8.36 22.49 -5.15
N ARG A 137 -8.28 23.25 -6.25
CA ARG A 137 -9.40 23.52 -7.14
C ARG A 137 -9.95 22.22 -7.71
N VAL A 138 -11.26 22.02 -7.60
CA VAL A 138 -12.00 20.89 -8.19
C VAL A 138 -12.93 21.41 -9.26
N MET A 139 -12.95 20.75 -10.41
CA MET A 139 -13.86 21.10 -11.49
C MET A 139 -15.25 20.52 -11.20
N PHE A 140 -16.27 21.38 -11.11
CA PHE A 140 -17.65 20.95 -10.86
C PHE A 140 -18.44 20.74 -12.15
N ALA A 141 -18.25 21.59 -13.16
CA ALA A 141 -19.03 21.55 -14.38
C ALA A 141 -18.35 22.33 -15.50
N HIS A 142 -18.77 22.06 -16.73
CA HIS A 142 -18.57 22.98 -17.86
C HIS A 142 -19.89 23.20 -18.61
N SER A 143 -20.01 24.32 -19.32
CA SER A 143 -21.21 24.71 -20.05
C SER A 143 -20.84 25.51 -21.31
N TYR A 144 -21.55 25.26 -22.41
CA TYR A 144 -21.47 26.08 -23.63
C TYR A 144 -22.46 27.26 -23.61
N THR A 145 -23.34 27.31 -22.60
CA THR A 145 -24.28 28.40 -22.38
C THR A 145 -23.89 29.21 -21.15
N SER A 146 -24.23 30.49 -21.16
CA SER A 146 -23.89 31.42 -20.08
C SER A 146 -24.64 31.17 -18.77
N THR A 147 -25.68 30.35 -18.81
CA THR A 147 -26.42 29.89 -17.63
C THR A 147 -26.34 28.37 -17.50
N THR A 148 -26.11 27.88 -16.28
CA THR A 148 -26.04 26.44 -15.99
C THR A 148 -26.47 26.12 -14.56
N GLN A 149 -27.00 24.92 -14.37
CA GLN A 149 -27.48 24.40 -13.10
C GLN A 149 -26.51 23.35 -12.56
N LEU A 150 -26.28 23.38 -11.24
CA LEU A 150 -25.26 22.56 -10.59
C LEU A 150 -25.59 22.20 -9.16
N LEU A 151 -25.13 21.02 -8.76
CA LEU A 151 -25.09 20.57 -7.38
C LEU A 151 -23.70 20.85 -6.81
N LEU A 152 -23.65 21.54 -5.68
CA LEU A 152 -22.40 21.91 -5.01
C LEU A 152 -22.08 20.96 -3.87
N SER A 153 -20.78 20.82 -3.61
CA SER A 153 -20.28 19.99 -2.53
C SER A 153 -20.36 20.72 -1.19
N ALA A 154 -20.59 19.96 -0.11
CA ALA A 154 -20.66 20.49 1.26
C ALA A 154 -19.31 21.06 1.71
N THR A 155 -19.37 22.04 2.60
CA THR A 155 -18.20 22.53 3.31
C THR A 155 -18.08 21.85 4.69
N ASN A 156 -16.86 21.67 5.18
CA ASN A 156 -16.58 20.83 6.37
C ASN A 156 -17.20 21.38 7.66
N ASP A 157 -17.32 22.71 7.76
CA ASP A 157 -17.94 23.42 8.87
C ASP A 157 -19.11 24.25 8.37
N ASN A 158 -20.17 24.38 9.16
CA ASN A 158 -21.35 25.22 8.86
C ASN A 158 -21.03 26.72 8.63
N THR A 159 -19.77 27.13 8.84
CA THR A 159 -19.24 28.48 8.68
C THR A 159 -18.24 28.62 7.52
N SER A 160 -17.78 27.51 6.95
CA SER A 160 -16.77 27.53 5.89
C SER A 160 -17.40 27.87 4.54
N VAL A 161 -16.81 28.85 3.86
CA VAL A 161 -17.29 29.39 2.59
C VAL A 161 -16.72 28.56 1.44
N LEU A 162 -17.58 28.11 0.53
CA LEU A 162 -17.17 27.56 -0.75
C LEU A 162 -16.84 28.71 -1.69
N ASN A 163 -15.60 28.75 -2.15
CA ASN A 163 -15.17 29.70 -3.17
C ASN A 163 -15.38 29.07 -4.54
N ILE A 164 -16.02 29.79 -5.45
CA ILE A 164 -16.23 29.37 -6.82
C ILE A 164 -15.54 30.34 -7.76
N ILE A 165 -14.90 29.81 -8.79
CA ILE A 165 -14.35 30.56 -9.90
C ILE A 165 -14.97 30.05 -11.19
N VAL A 166 -15.36 30.99 -12.04
CA VAL A 166 -15.84 30.71 -13.39
C VAL A 166 -14.77 31.17 -14.36
N TYR A 167 -14.35 30.26 -15.23
CA TYR A 167 -13.48 30.53 -16.37
C TYR A 167 -14.35 30.75 -17.60
N ILE A 168 -14.29 31.96 -18.13
CA ILE A 168 -14.95 32.35 -19.36
C ILE A 168 -13.90 32.30 -20.46
N ARG A 169 -14.08 31.39 -21.39
CA ARG A 169 -13.08 31.08 -22.41
C ARG A 169 -13.57 31.53 -23.78
N ASP A 170 -12.69 32.17 -24.56
CA ASP A 170 -12.98 32.54 -25.94
C ASP A 170 -12.63 31.42 -26.95
N THR A 171 -12.82 31.68 -28.24
CA THR A 171 -12.56 30.71 -29.31
C THR A 171 -11.08 30.41 -29.54
N TYR A 172 -10.16 31.24 -29.03
CA TYR A 172 -8.71 31.05 -29.08
C TYR A 172 -8.11 30.59 -27.74
N ASP A 173 -8.97 30.07 -26.83
CA ASP A 173 -8.60 29.53 -25.52
C ASP A 173 -8.03 30.55 -24.51
N CYS A 174 -8.18 31.87 -24.74
CA CYS A 174 -7.88 32.86 -23.70
C CYS A 174 -9.00 32.88 -22.65
N VAL A 175 -8.59 32.95 -21.38
CA VAL A 175 -9.51 32.79 -20.24
C VAL A 175 -9.59 34.08 -19.44
N ALA A 176 -10.81 34.50 -19.14
CA ALA A 176 -11.11 35.46 -18.10
C ALA A 176 -11.56 34.72 -16.82
N GLU A 177 -10.92 35.03 -15.70
CA GLU A 177 -11.26 34.46 -14.40
C GLU A 177 -12.23 35.37 -13.65
N PHE A 178 -13.38 34.83 -13.19
CA PHE A 178 -14.33 35.56 -12.36
C PHE A 178 -14.62 34.82 -11.06
N ASN A 179 -14.31 35.45 -9.92
CA ASN A 179 -14.51 34.88 -8.60
C ASN A 179 -15.90 35.18 -8.04
N ILE A 180 -16.59 34.13 -7.61
CA ILE A 180 -17.87 34.17 -6.89
C ILE A 180 -17.59 33.72 -5.45
N SER A 181 -17.62 34.66 -4.51
CA SER A 181 -17.39 34.39 -3.09
C SER A 181 -18.70 34.27 -2.28
N SER A 182 -18.60 33.70 -1.08
CA SER A 182 -19.68 33.72 -0.05
C SER A 182 -20.82 32.73 -0.29
N ILE A 183 -20.52 31.50 -0.72
CA ILE A 183 -21.50 30.42 -0.86
C ILE A 183 -21.39 29.47 0.34
N ILE A 184 -22.51 29.16 0.98
CA ILE A 184 -22.56 28.22 2.12
C ILE A 184 -23.37 27.00 1.70
N VAL A 185 -22.73 25.83 1.70
CA VAL A 185 -23.35 24.56 1.35
C VAL A 185 -23.23 23.60 2.52
N VAL A 186 -24.36 23.28 3.14
CA VAL A 186 -24.42 22.39 4.31
C VAL A 186 -24.68 20.94 3.85
N PRO A 187 -24.01 19.94 4.44
CA PRO A 187 -24.27 18.54 4.11
C PRO A 187 -25.70 18.10 4.50
N ASP A 188 -26.42 17.47 3.56
CA ASP A 188 -27.73 16.85 3.81
C ASP A 188 -27.59 15.40 4.28
N TRP A 189 -27.31 15.23 5.58
CA TRP A 189 -27.04 13.90 6.17
C TRP A 189 -28.21 12.93 6.05
N LYS A 190 -29.46 13.41 6.19
CA LYS A 190 -30.66 12.54 6.11
C LYS A 190 -30.83 11.94 4.72
N LYS A 191 -30.65 12.75 3.68
CA LYS A 191 -30.73 12.26 2.30
C LYS A 191 -29.58 11.32 1.98
N MET A 192 -28.38 11.56 2.54
CA MET A 192 -27.25 10.66 2.36
C MET A 192 -27.45 9.31 3.09
N GLU A 193 -27.96 9.29 4.31
CA GLU A 193 -28.31 8.05 5.03
C GLU A 193 -29.37 7.23 4.26
N SER A 194 -30.38 7.91 3.69
CA SER A 194 -31.37 7.26 2.82
C SER A 194 -30.71 6.64 1.58
N LEU A 195 -29.75 7.34 0.97
CA LEU A 195 -28.98 6.89 -0.18
C LEU A 195 -28.09 5.69 0.13
N LEU A 196 -27.43 5.71 1.29
CA LEU A 196 -26.62 4.61 1.80
C LEU A 196 -27.49 3.36 2.01
N GLY A 197 -28.70 3.53 2.57
CA GLY A 197 -29.65 2.43 2.75
C GLY A 197 -30.23 1.86 1.45
N SER A 198 -30.45 2.69 0.42
CA SER A 198 -30.99 2.22 -0.86
C SER A 198 -29.93 1.55 -1.75
N LEU A 199 -28.69 2.06 -1.75
CA LEU A 199 -27.56 1.44 -2.45
C LEU A 199 -27.18 0.08 -1.86
N GLN A 200 -27.34 -0.13 -0.55
CA GLN A 200 -27.07 -1.41 0.10
C GLN A 200 -28.15 -2.48 -0.14
N ASN A 201 -29.42 -2.07 -0.33
CA ASN A 201 -30.53 -3.00 -0.50
C ASN A 201 -30.86 -3.31 -1.98
N SER A 202 -30.10 -2.78 -2.94
CA SER A 202 -30.31 -2.98 -4.39
C SER A 202 -31.74 -2.69 -4.86
N THR A 203 -32.47 -1.82 -4.15
CA THR A 203 -33.83 -1.43 -4.51
C THR A 203 -33.81 -0.39 -5.61
N ASN A 204 -34.72 -0.49 -6.59
CA ASN A 204 -34.94 0.44 -7.71
C ASN A 204 -35.28 1.86 -7.21
N ASP A 205 -34.27 2.61 -6.79
CA ASP A 205 -34.41 3.99 -6.36
C ASP A 205 -34.35 4.94 -7.57
N SER A 206 -35.17 5.99 -7.55
CA SER A 206 -35.22 7.03 -8.59
C SER A 206 -33.85 7.68 -8.83
N PHE A 207 -32.99 7.68 -7.82
CA PHE A 207 -31.64 8.23 -7.88
C PHE A 207 -30.67 7.37 -8.70
N ILE A 208 -30.75 6.04 -8.59
CA ILE A 208 -29.97 5.11 -9.41
C ILE A 208 -30.38 5.22 -10.89
N GLN A 209 -31.68 5.40 -11.15
CA GLN A 209 -32.18 5.67 -12.49
C GLN A 209 -31.73 7.03 -13.03
N MET A 210 -31.69 8.09 -12.20
CA MET A 210 -31.12 9.38 -12.60
C MET A 210 -29.64 9.25 -12.97
N LEU A 211 -28.82 8.57 -12.17
CA LEU A 211 -27.41 8.33 -12.51
C LEU A 211 -27.26 7.55 -13.81
N ALA A 212 -28.09 6.52 -14.04
CA ALA A 212 -28.08 5.72 -15.26
C ALA A 212 -28.53 6.49 -16.52
N SER A 213 -29.34 7.54 -16.39
CA SER A 213 -29.86 8.33 -17.52
C SER A 213 -29.27 9.74 -17.65
N SER A 214 -28.31 10.12 -16.81
CA SER A 214 -27.85 11.52 -16.69
C SER A 214 -26.60 11.84 -17.51
N ASN A 215 -26.43 13.14 -17.82
CA ASN A 215 -25.29 13.69 -18.54
C ASN A 215 -24.03 13.75 -17.64
N GLN A 216 -22.83 13.78 -18.24
CA GLN A 216 -21.52 13.79 -17.59
C GLN A 216 -21.41 14.80 -16.43
N ASN A 217 -21.87 16.05 -16.65
CA ASN A 217 -21.90 17.07 -15.61
C ASN A 217 -22.64 16.61 -14.34
N MET A 218 -23.80 15.98 -14.48
CA MET A 218 -24.61 15.57 -13.34
C MET A 218 -24.00 14.38 -12.60
N VAL A 219 -23.49 13.37 -13.34
CA VAL A 219 -22.78 12.23 -12.74
C VAL A 219 -21.54 12.70 -11.99
N SER A 220 -20.71 13.53 -12.61
CA SER A 220 -19.48 14.07 -12.01
C SER A 220 -19.76 14.93 -10.78
N GLN A 221 -20.78 15.79 -10.80
CA GLN A 221 -21.15 16.61 -9.64
C GLN A 221 -21.58 15.74 -8.45
N ILE A 222 -22.45 14.75 -8.68
CA ILE A 222 -22.93 13.86 -7.62
C ILE A 222 -21.77 13.08 -7.02
N VAL A 223 -20.95 12.44 -7.87
CA VAL A 223 -19.87 11.60 -7.36
C VAL A 223 -18.79 12.44 -6.68
N THR A 224 -18.45 13.61 -7.21
CA THR A 224 -17.50 14.54 -6.57
C THR A 224 -18.01 14.97 -5.20
N SER A 225 -19.27 15.41 -5.11
CA SER A 225 -19.88 15.85 -3.84
C SER A 225 -19.90 14.73 -2.80
N LEU A 226 -20.34 13.54 -3.18
CA LEU A 226 -20.37 12.38 -2.28
C LEU A 226 -18.95 11.97 -1.85
N SER A 227 -18.00 11.97 -2.79
CA SER A 227 -16.62 11.59 -2.51
C SER A 227 -15.95 12.54 -1.54
N GLN A 228 -16.12 13.86 -1.71
CA GLN A 228 -15.59 14.86 -0.78
C GLN A 228 -16.17 14.68 0.62
N GLN A 229 -17.47 14.41 0.72
CA GLN A 229 -18.14 14.16 1.98
C GLN A 229 -17.60 12.88 2.66
N PHE A 230 -17.41 11.79 1.91
CA PHE A 230 -16.78 10.57 2.41
C PHE A 230 -15.31 10.79 2.81
N ASN A 231 -14.56 11.60 2.08
CA ASN A 231 -13.18 11.94 2.41
C ASN A 231 -13.10 12.72 3.74
N THR A 232 -14.01 13.67 3.97
CA THR A 232 -14.09 14.41 5.23
C THR A 232 -14.46 13.49 6.40
N MET A 233 -15.49 12.64 6.23
CA MET A 233 -15.87 11.67 7.26
C MET A 233 -14.75 10.66 7.55
N ASN A 234 -13.98 10.26 6.53
CA ASN A 234 -12.81 9.40 6.70
C ASN A 234 -11.75 10.05 7.58
N ASN A 235 -11.43 11.31 7.34
CA ASN A 235 -10.43 12.05 8.13
C ASN A 235 -10.88 12.18 9.59
N GLN A 236 -12.16 12.52 9.83
CA GLN A 236 -12.73 12.56 11.18
C GLN A 236 -12.70 11.19 11.87
N ALA A 237 -12.99 10.11 11.13
CA ALA A 237 -12.93 8.75 11.66
C ALA A 237 -11.49 8.34 12.00
N ILE A 238 -10.50 8.73 11.18
CA ILE A 238 -9.08 8.51 11.45
C ILE A 238 -8.64 9.27 12.70
N GLU A 239 -8.96 10.56 12.83
CA GLU A 239 -8.63 11.37 14.02
C GLU A 239 -9.27 10.78 15.29
N THR A 240 -10.52 10.34 15.19
CA THR A 240 -11.24 9.67 16.29
C THR A 240 -10.56 8.36 16.67
N ALA A 241 -10.13 7.56 15.69
CA ALA A 241 -9.41 6.32 15.94
C ALA A 241 -8.04 6.56 16.60
N ILE A 242 -7.29 7.59 16.14
CA ILE A 242 -6.02 8.01 16.74
C ILE A 242 -6.21 8.47 18.19
N SER A 243 -7.23 9.30 18.46
CA SER A 243 -7.52 9.76 19.83
C SER A 243 -7.89 8.60 20.78
N ASN A 244 -8.43 7.50 20.23
CA ASN A 244 -8.73 6.26 20.96
C ASN A 244 -7.53 5.29 21.08
N GLY A 245 -6.31 5.71 20.74
CA GLY A 245 -5.09 4.93 20.91
C GLY A 245 -4.76 3.98 19.76
N ILE A 246 -5.36 4.15 18.58
CA ILE A 246 -5.01 3.38 17.38
C ILE A 246 -3.88 4.10 16.65
N SER A 247 -2.76 3.41 16.39
CA SER A 247 -1.63 4.00 15.68
C SER A 247 -2.03 4.50 14.28
N SER A 248 -1.61 5.71 13.90
CA SER A 248 -1.84 6.26 12.56
C SER A 248 -1.26 5.36 11.46
N THR A 249 -0.10 4.74 11.71
CA THR A 249 0.53 3.75 10.80
C THR A 249 -0.33 2.50 10.56
N THR A 250 -1.33 2.23 11.42
CA THR A 250 -2.28 1.12 11.28
C THR A 250 -3.48 1.51 10.42
N ILE A 251 -3.77 2.81 10.26
CA ILE A 251 -5.06 3.26 9.70
C ILE A 251 -5.04 4.36 8.64
N ALA A 252 -3.91 5.04 8.41
CA ALA A 252 -3.78 6.11 7.43
C ALA A 252 -2.51 5.97 6.57
N ILE A 253 -2.58 6.49 5.34
CA ILE A 253 -1.41 6.73 4.49
C ILE A 253 -1.15 8.24 4.50
N SER A 254 0.06 8.65 4.88
CA SER A 254 0.48 10.05 4.93
C SER A 254 0.59 10.66 3.53
N PRO A 255 -0.05 11.81 3.24
CA PRO A 255 0.30 12.62 2.08
C PRO A 255 1.73 13.16 2.21
N LEU A 256 2.37 13.53 1.09
CA LEU A 256 3.69 14.19 1.10
C LEU A 256 3.67 15.40 2.05
N GLY A 257 4.48 15.36 3.12
CA GLY A 257 4.69 16.51 4.01
C GLY A 257 3.62 16.76 5.09
N SER A 258 2.72 15.81 5.39
CA SER A 258 1.80 15.96 6.53
C SER A 258 2.59 15.98 7.86
N LYS A 259 2.32 16.98 8.71
CA LYS A 259 3.02 17.21 9.99
C LYS A 259 2.78 16.09 11.01
N THR A 260 3.84 15.79 11.75
CA THR A 260 3.90 14.93 12.95
C THR A 260 2.94 15.40 14.06
N GLN A 261 2.07 14.52 14.55
CA GLN A 261 1.35 14.69 15.83
C GLN A 261 1.81 13.68 16.88
N GLN A 262 1.74 14.11 18.15
CA GLN A 262 2.33 13.48 19.33
C GLN A 262 1.71 12.13 19.71
N SER A 263 2.58 11.23 20.17
CA SER A 263 2.27 9.93 20.75
C SER A 263 1.36 10.04 21.99
N SER A 264 0.19 9.42 21.95
CA SER A 264 -0.55 9.05 23.16
C SER A 264 -0.22 7.59 23.50
N SER A 265 0.29 7.34 24.70
CA SER A 265 0.68 6.03 25.22
C SER A 265 -0.55 5.22 25.68
N VAL A 266 -1.54 5.05 24.81
CA VAL A 266 -2.81 4.38 25.15
C VAL A 266 -2.84 3.01 24.47
N SER A 267 -3.13 1.96 25.24
CA SER A 267 -3.34 0.60 24.72
C SER A 267 -4.47 0.59 23.68
N PRO A 268 -4.33 -0.09 22.52
CA PRO A 268 -5.32 -0.05 21.46
C PRO A 268 -6.67 -0.57 21.94
N ASN A 269 -7.70 0.27 21.86
CA ASN A 269 -9.07 -0.10 22.20
C ASN A 269 -9.67 -0.97 21.08
N ALA A 270 -9.73 -2.29 21.30
CA ALA A 270 -10.24 -3.25 20.33
C ALA A 270 -11.68 -2.96 19.86
N SER A 271 -12.52 -2.36 20.72
CA SER A 271 -13.89 -1.99 20.34
C SER A 271 -13.93 -0.77 19.40
N ALA A 272 -13.06 0.21 19.61
CA ALA A 272 -12.93 1.37 18.72
C ALA A 272 -12.41 0.95 17.34
N LEU A 273 -11.49 -0.02 17.27
CA LEU A 273 -10.99 -0.56 16.01
C LEU A 273 -12.09 -1.30 15.22
N ALA A 274 -12.92 -2.09 15.91
CA ALA A 274 -14.04 -2.80 15.28
C ALA A 274 -15.09 -1.82 14.72
N GLU A 275 -15.43 -0.78 15.46
CA GLU A 275 -16.38 0.25 15.01
C GLU A 275 -15.83 1.05 13.82
N TYR A 276 -14.56 1.45 13.88
CA TYR A 276 -13.87 2.12 12.77
C TYR A 276 -13.88 1.25 11.49
N ASN A 277 -13.56 -0.04 11.60
CA ASN A 277 -13.58 -0.96 10.45
C ASN A 277 -14.98 -1.14 9.86
N LYS A 278 -16.02 -1.20 10.69
CA LYS A 278 -17.41 -1.29 10.24
C LYS A 278 -17.82 -0.05 9.42
N GLN A 279 -17.47 1.14 9.89
CA GLN A 279 -17.73 2.39 9.17
C GLN A 279 -16.98 2.43 7.84
N LEU A 280 -15.70 2.03 7.85
CA LEU A 280 -14.87 1.97 6.66
C LEU A 280 -15.44 1.03 5.58
N ASN A 281 -15.88 -0.17 5.97
CA ASN A 281 -16.50 -1.14 5.05
C ASN A 281 -17.79 -0.59 4.44
N THR A 282 -18.59 0.14 5.23
CA THR A 282 -19.83 0.77 4.74
C THR A 282 -19.52 1.76 3.62
N TYR A 283 -18.51 2.62 3.79
CA TYR A 283 -18.12 3.61 2.78
C TYR A 283 -17.47 2.97 1.55
N ALA A 284 -16.67 1.92 1.74
CA ALA A 284 -16.06 1.17 0.63
C ALA A 284 -17.11 0.52 -0.28
N ASN A 285 -18.15 -0.09 0.30
CA ASN A 285 -19.25 -0.69 -0.47
C ASN A 285 -19.99 0.32 -1.35
N VAL A 286 -20.13 1.55 -0.86
CA VAL A 286 -20.82 2.62 -1.57
C VAL A 286 -19.97 3.13 -2.74
N ARG A 287 -18.66 3.26 -2.54
CA ARG A 287 -17.72 3.56 -3.63
C ARG A 287 -17.78 2.48 -4.71
N ASP A 288 -17.77 1.21 -4.35
CA ASP A 288 -17.91 0.11 -5.32
C ASP A 288 -19.17 0.21 -6.18
N SER A 289 -20.30 0.61 -5.60
CA SER A 289 -21.53 0.84 -6.35
C SER A 289 -21.44 2.07 -7.26
N LEU A 290 -20.75 3.13 -6.84
CA LEU A 290 -20.67 4.41 -7.56
C LEU A 290 -19.64 4.43 -8.69
N VAL A 291 -18.53 3.68 -8.57
CA VAL A 291 -17.39 3.76 -9.51
C VAL A 291 -17.81 3.45 -10.95
N THR A 292 -18.73 2.50 -11.13
CA THR A 292 -19.21 2.06 -12.45
C THR A 292 -19.87 3.18 -13.26
N TYR A 293 -20.51 4.15 -12.59
CA TYR A 293 -21.14 5.29 -13.26
C TYR A 293 -20.11 6.26 -13.82
N ILE A 294 -18.98 6.48 -13.13
CA ILE A 294 -17.90 7.31 -13.67
C ILE A 294 -17.21 6.59 -14.82
N THR A 295 -16.91 5.30 -14.67
CA THR A 295 -16.13 4.56 -15.67
C THR A 295 -16.87 4.42 -17.00
N ASN A 296 -18.20 4.34 -16.97
CA ASN A 296 -19.05 4.23 -18.16
C ASN A 296 -19.25 5.55 -18.92
N LEU A 297 -18.80 6.70 -18.40
CA LEU A 297 -18.91 7.98 -19.11
C LEU A 297 -18.01 7.99 -20.35
N THR A 298 -18.54 8.46 -21.48
CA THR A 298 -17.78 8.58 -22.73
C THR A 298 -16.76 9.72 -22.65
N ILE A 299 -15.63 9.62 -23.35
CA ILE A 299 -14.62 10.70 -23.40
C ILE A 299 -14.75 11.40 -24.75
N THR A 300 -15.16 12.68 -24.75
CA THR A 300 -15.50 13.40 -25.99
C THR A 300 -14.68 14.66 -26.23
N THR A 301 -14.34 15.41 -25.18
CA THR A 301 -13.65 16.72 -25.26
C THR A 301 -12.61 16.86 -24.16
N ALA A 302 -11.76 17.89 -24.24
CA ALA A 302 -10.83 18.25 -23.17
C ALA A 302 -11.53 18.51 -21.83
N ASP A 303 -12.70 19.17 -21.85
CA ASP A 303 -13.49 19.40 -20.63
C ASP A 303 -14.06 18.10 -20.06
N SER A 304 -14.47 17.17 -20.92
CA SER A 304 -14.88 15.83 -20.50
C SER A 304 -13.76 15.09 -19.78
N ILE A 305 -12.52 15.19 -20.29
CA ILE A 305 -11.33 14.60 -19.65
C ILE A 305 -11.07 15.26 -18.29
N LYS A 306 -11.01 16.60 -18.25
CA LYS A 306 -10.77 17.35 -17.00
C LYS A 306 -11.83 17.04 -15.94
N LEU A 307 -13.11 17.02 -16.31
CA LEU A 307 -14.23 16.77 -15.40
C LEU A 307 -14.21 15.34 -14.84
N GLN A 308 -14.05 14.34 -15.72
CA GLN A 308 -13.98 12.93 -15.30
C GLN A 308 -12.73 12.67 -14.44
N ALA A 309 -11.57 13.20 -14.84
CA ALA A 309 -10.33 13.06 -14.07
C ALA A 309 -10.44 13.73 -12.70
N SER A 310 -11.02 14.93 -12.63
CA SER A 310 -11.24 15.64 -11.36
C SER A 310 -12.16 14.86 -10.43
N SER A 311 -13.27 14.33 -10.97
CA SER A 311 -14.19 13.48 -10.22
C SER A 311 -13.50 12.23 -9.67
N LEU A 312 -12.69 11.57 -10.50
CA LEU A 312 -12.00 10.33 -10.15
C LEU A 312 -10.84 10.55 -9.16
N ALA A 313 -10.15 11.70 -9.24
CA ALA A 313 -9.15 12.12 -8.26
C ALA A 313 -9.77 12.31 -6.87
N GLN A 314 -10.93 12.96 -6.77
CA GLN A 314 -11.68 13.11 -5.51
C GLN A 314 -12.22 11.75 -5.02
N PHE A 315 -12.70 10.92 -5.93
CA PHE A 315 -13.23 9.60 -5.64
C PHE A 315 -12.18 8.61 -5.10
N THR A 316 -10.93 8.73 -5.52
CA THR A 316 -9.85 7.84 -5.09
C THR A 316 -9.06 8.35 -3.87
N GLN A 317 -9.29 9.59 -3.44
CA GLN A 317 -8.48 10.25 -2.40
C GLN A 317 -8.44 9.48 -1.06
N ALA A 318 -9.56 8.91 -0.61
CA ALA A 318 -9.59 8.04 0.56
C ALA A 318 -9.07 6.63 0.21
N THR A 319 -7.76 6.50 0.07
CA THR A 319 -7.08 5.25 -0.37
C THR A 319 -7.41 4.04 0.50
N ASN A 320 -7.73 4.26 1.78
CA ASN A 320 -8.13 3.24 2.73
C ASN A 320 -9.57 2.71 2.55
N GLN A 321 -10.36 3.31 1.66
CA GLN A 321 -11.74 2.92 1.33
C GLN A 321 -11.88 2.29 -0.06
N LEU A 322 -10.78 2.11 -0.81
CA LEU A 322 -10.82 1.55 -2.15
C LEU A 322 -10.73 0.03 -2.09
N THR A 323 -11.74 -0.67 -2.62
CA THR A 323 -11.70 -2.12 -2.78
C THR A 323 -10.88 -2.50 -4.02
N ARG A 324 -10.60 -3.79 -4.19
CA ARG A 324 -9.99 -4.32 -5.43
C ARG A 324 -10.76 -3.94 -6.70
N THR A 325 -12.10 -3.96 -6.66
CA THR A 325 -12.93 -3.58 -7.81
C THR A 325 -12.79 -2.10 -8.13
N THR A 326 -12.88 -1.26 -7.10
CA THR A 326 -12.70 0.18 -7.26
C THR A 326 -11.30 0.52 -7.80
N ILE A 327 -10.25 -0.12 -7.28
CA ILE A 327 -8.86 0.06 -7.70
C ILE A 327 -8.70 -0.29 -9.20
N MET A 328 -9.18 -1.46 -9.62
CA MET A 328 -9.08 -1.90 -11.02
C MET A 328 -9.84 -0.98 -11.97
N LEU A 329 -11.10 -0.64 -11.65
CA LEU A 329 -11.93 0.21 -12.50
C LEU A 329 -11.41 1.66 -12.57
N ALA A 330 -10.94 2.22 -11.45
CA ALA A 330 -10.35 3.54 -11.42
C ALA A 330 -9.02 3.59 -12.19
N SER A 331 -8.17 2.57 -12.04
CA SER A 331 -6.92 2.43 -12.80
C SER A 331 -7.16 2.42 -14.30
N ASP A 332 -8.10 1.58 -14.75
CA ASP A 332 -8.46 1.46 -16.17
C ASP A 332 -9.01 2.78 -16.71
N LYS A 333 -9.90 3.44 -15.97
CA LYS A 333 -10.44 4.73 -16.40
C LYS A 333 -9.37 5.82 -16.45
N CYS A 334 -8.42 5.85 -15.51
CA CYS A 334 -7.32 6.80 -15.51
C CYS A 334 -6.35 6.58 -16.68
N TYR A 335 -6.09 5.32 -17.04
CA TYR A 335 -5.37 4.98 -18.26
C TYR A 335 -6.10 5.47 -19.53
N GLN A 336 -7.40 5.19 -19.65
CA GLN A 336 -8.22 5.65 -20.79
C GLN A 336 -8.21 7.18 -20.93
N LEU A 337 -8.31 7.91 -19.81
CA LEU A 337 -8.25 9.37 -19.79
C LEU A 337 -6.87 9.89 -20.21
N ALA A 338 -5.77 9.27 -19.75
CA ALA A 338 -4.42 9.63 -20.16
C ALA A 338 -4.18 9.38 -21.66
N TRP A 339 -4.69 8.27 -22.18
CA TRP A 339 -4.60 7.96 -23.60
C TRP A 339 -5.38 8.97 -24.45
N ALA A 340 -6.61 9.29 -24.05
CA ALA A 340 -7.41 10.31 -24.72
C ALA A 340 -6.74 11.69 -24.68
N LEU A 341 -6.18 12.06 -23.52
CA LEU A 341 -5.41 13.30 -23.36
C LEU A 341 -4.23 13.35 -24.33
N HIS A 342 -3.44 12.27 -24.40
CA HIS A 342 -2.31 12.18 -25.31
C HIS A 342 -2.72 12.32 -26.78
N SER A 343 -3.82 11.70 -27.17
CA SER A 343 -4.35 11.79 -28.54
C SER A 343 -4.80 13.21 -28.93
N MET A 344 -5.20 14.03 -27.94
CA MET A 344 -5.68 15.40 -28.13
C MET A 344 -4.63 16.46 -27.82
N ALA A 345 -3.49 16.11 -27.21
CA ALA A 345 -2.52 17.07 -26.68
C ALA A 345 -2.05 18.10 -27.73
N THR A 346 -1.87 17.71 -29.00
CA THR A 346 -1.41 18.63 -30.05
C THR A 346 -2.43 19.70 -30.46
N ILE A 347 -3.71 19.55 -30.11
CA ILE A 347 -4.81 20.43 -30.54
C ILE A 347 -5.48 21.19 -29.39
N ILE A 348 -5.08 20.95 -28.14
CA ILE A 348 -5.64 21.62 -26.96
C ILE A 348 -4.58 22.50 -26.30
N ALA A 349 -5.03 23.50 -25.54
CA ALA A 349 -4.16 24.42 -24.85
C ALA A 349 -3.28 23.71 -23.81
N SER A 350 -2.05 24.21 -23.60
CA SER A 350 -1.09 23.63 -22.65
C SER A 350 -1.65 23.60 -21.22
N GLU A 351 -2.45 24.61 -20.85
CA GLU A 351 -3.09 24.74 -19.55
C GLU A 351 -4.10 23.62 -19.32
N ASP A 352 -4.88 23.24 -20.35
CA ASP A 352 -5.83 22.13 -20.26
C ASP A 352 -5.11 20.79 -20.12
N VAL A 353 -3.99 20.60 -20.85
CA VAL A 353 -3.14 19.43 -20.67
C VAL A 353 -2.63 19.35 -19.25
N GLN A 354 -2.15 20.46 -18.69
CA GLN A 354 -1.63 20.50 -17.33
C GLN A 354 -2.71 20.21 -16.28
N ILE A 355 -3.91 20.79 -16.42
CA ILE A 355 -5.03 20.55 -15.50
C ILE A 355 -5.47 19.08 -15.56
N ALA A 356 -5.65 18.53 -16.76
CA ALA A 356 -6.03 17.12 -16.93
C ALA A 356 -4.94 16.19 -16.40
N ALA A 357 -3.67 16.44 -16.76
CA ALA A 357 -2.52 15.68 -16.29
C ALA A 357 -2.42 15.68 -14.75
N ASN A 358 -2.69 16.82 -14.10
CA ASN A 358 -2.69 16.93 -12.64
C ASN A 358 -3.72 15.98 -12.02
N TYR A 359 -4.98 16.02 -12.46
CA TYR A 359 -6.04 15.16 -11.92
C TYR A 359 -5.82 13.67 -12.24
N ILE A 360 -5.40 13.33 -13.47
CA ILE A 360 -5.14 11.93 -13.83
C ILE A 360 -3.95 11.39 -13.02
N SER A 361 -2.89 12.18 -12.84
CA SER A 361 -1.76 11.82 -11.99
C SER A 361 -2.19 11.61 -10.54
N GLN A 362 -3.04 12.48 -10.00
CA GLN A 362 -3.57 12.32 -8.64
C GLN A 362 -4.35 11.01 -8.49
N CYS A 363 -5.24 10.70 -9.44
CA CYS A 363 -5.95 9.42 -9.47
C CYS A 363 -4.98 8.22 -9.50
N ALA A 364 -4.07 8.20 -10.48
CA ALA A 364 -3.16 7.08 -10.68
C ALA A 364 -2.32 6.79 -9.42
N ASN A 365 -1.89 7.84 -8.71
CA ASN A 365 -1.14 7.69 -7.46
C ASN A 365 -2.01 7.32 -6.27
N ASN A 366 -3.25 7.82 -6.17
CA ASN A 366 -4.17 7.37 -5.14
C ASN A 366 -4.42 5.86 -5.26
N VAL A 367 -4.62 5.37 -6.49
CA VAL A 367 -4.78 3.95 -6.80
C VAL A 367 -3.48 3.18 -6.45
N LEU A 368 -2.32 3.64 -6.91
CA LEU A 368 -1.04 3.00 -6.59
C LEU A 368 -0.75 2.94 -5.08
N SER A 369 -1.02 4.05 -4.37
CA SER A 369 -0.86 4.18 -2.92
C SER A 369 -1.80 3.25 -2.15
N SER A 370 -3.05 3.10 -2.61
CA SER A 370 -4.00 2.15 -2.02
C SER A 370 -3.52 0.70 -2.08
N VAL A 371 -2.73 0.36 -3.10
CA VAL A 371 -2.19 -0.99 -3.29
C VAL A 371 -0.83 -1.19 -2.60
N ASN A 372 0.01 -0.16 -2.54
CA ASN A 372 1.38 -0.22 -1.99
C ASN A 372 1.54 0.21 -0.53
N GLY A 373 0.50 0.80 0.09
CA GLY A 373 0.62 1.33 1.45
C GLY A 373 0.65 0.29 2.57
N PRO A 374 0.98 0.70 3.82
CA PRO A 374 0.95 -0.16 5.02
C PRO A 374 -0.40 -0.85 5.29
N LEU A 375 -1.44 -0.38 4.61
CA LEU A 375 -2.77 -0.98 4.54
C LEU A 375 -2.81 -2.30 3.75
N GLN A 376 -1.69 -2.79 3.20
CA GLN A 376 -1.58 -4.13 2.60
C GLN A 376 -1.99 -5.26 3.58
N GLN A 377 -1.93 -5.05 4.89
CA GLN A 377 -2.45 -5.98 5.91
C GLN A 377 -3.99 -5.93 6.09
N ARG A 378 -4.72 -5.05 5.39
CA ARG A 378 -6.19 -4.91 5.48
C ARG A 378 -7.01 -5.80 4.56
N THR A 379 -6.40 -6.58 3.67
CA THR A 379 -7.18 -7.52 2.82
C THR A 379 -7.91 -8.60 3.61
N THR A 380 -7.67 -8.71 4.91
CA THR A 380 -8.43 -9.59 5.81
C THR A 380 -9.69 -8.95 6.41
N ILE A 381 -10.05 -7.68 6.13
CA ILE A 381 -11.15 -6.98 6.85
C ILE A 381 -12.18 -6.28 5.93
N LEU A 382 -12.05 -6.32 4.60
CA LEU A 382 -13.19 -6.00 3.72
C LEU A 382 -14.02 -7.27 3.49
N ASP A 383 -15.19 -7.38 4.13
CA ASP A 383 -16.10 -8.54 4.03
C ASP A 383 -16.47 -8.89 2.57
N LEU A 384 -16.44 -7.92 1.65
CA LEU A 384 -16.61 -8.13 0.20
C LEU A 384 -15.44 -8.88 -0.44
N ASP A 385 -14.20 -8.55 -0.09
CA ASP A 385 -13.02 -9.25 -0.61
C ASP A 385 -12.86 -10.63 0.05
N TRP A 386 -13.24 -10.75 1.33
CA TRP A 386 -13.29 -12.03 2.05
C TRP A 386 -14.35 -12.98 1.46
N SER A 387 -15.56 -12.48 1.18
CA SER A 387 -16.62 -13.29 0.55
C SER A 387 -16.30 -13.67 -0.90
N ARG A 388 -15.68 -12.77 -1.68
CA ARG A 388 -15.22 -13.07 -3.05
C ARG A 388 -14.05 -14.05 -3.08
N ALA A 389 -13.12 -14.00 -2.11
CA ALA A 389 -12.05 -15.00 -1.98
C ALA A 389 -12.58 -16.40 -1.64
N ASN A 390 -13.82 -16.50 -1.12
CA ASN A 390 -14.48 -17.78 -0.84
C ASN A 390 -15.23 -18.36 -2.05
N ASN A 391 -15.44 -17.60 -3.13
CA ASN A 391 -16.08 -18.11 -4.34
C ASN A 391 -15.04 -18.86 -5.19
N PHE A 392 -15.24 -20.18 -5.34
CA PHE A 392 -14.54 -20.97 -6.35
C PHE A 392 -14.88 -20.41 -7.75
N PRO A 393 -13.90 -20.24 -8.66
CA PRO A 393 -14.21 -19.99 -10.07
C PRO A 393 -15.14 -21.09 -10.59
N ILE A 394 -16.20 -20.70 -11.30
CA ILE A 394 -17.22 -21.63 -11.81
C ILE A 394 -16.63 -22.58 -12.86
N ASP A 395 -15.52 -22.20 -13.49
CA ASP A 395 -14.69 -23.04 -14.37
C ASP A 395 -13.62 -23.81 -13.56
N TYR A 396 -14.05 -24.56 -12.56
CA TYR A 396 -13.18 -25.51 -11.86
C TYR A 396 -12.95 -26.71 -12.78
N ASP A 397 -11.96 -26.59 -13.66
CA ASP A 397 -11.39 -27.77 -14.31
C ASP A 397 -10.68 -28.61 -13.24
N THR A 398 -11.02 -29.89 -13.19
CA THR A 398 -10.49 -30.87 -12.23
C THR A 398 -9.11 -31.36 -12.63
N ASP A 399 -8.29 -30.52 -13.25
CA ASP A 399 -6.91 -30.82 -13.54
C ASP A 399 -6.05 -30.66 -12.28
N MET A 400 -5.47 -31.79 -11.88
CA MET A 400 -4.61 -31.97 -10.71
C MET A 400 -3.28 -31.18 -10.77
N GLU A 401 -3.12 -30.33 -11.80
CA GLU A 401 -1.96 -29.48 -12.09
C GLU A 401 -2.23 -27.99 -11.78
N SER A 402 -3.43 -27.62 -11.33
CA SER A 402 -3.75 -26.25 -10.92
C SER A 402 -2.92 -25.82 -9.70
N GLU A 403 -2.23 -24.67 -9.78
CA GLU A 403 -1.45 -24.05 -8.69
C GLU A 403 -2.24 -23.94 -7.37
N TRP A 404 -3.58 -23.99 -7.44
CA TRP A 404 -4.51 -23.91 -6.33
C TRP A 404 -4.56 -25.16 -5.44
N SER A 405 -4.04 -26.29 -5.92
CA SER A 405 -4.02 -27.57 -5.19
C SER A 405 -2.88 -27.70 -4.17
N ASN A 406 -1.91 -26.77 -4.19
CA ASN A 406 -0.72 -26.85 -3.36
C ASN A 406 -0.84 -25.94 -2.11
N PRO A 407 -1.22 -26.48 -0.93
CA PRO A 407 -1.33 -25.69 0.30
C PRO A 407 0.01 -25.07 0.74
N ASN A 408 1.15 -25.55 0.24
CA ASN A 408 2.47 -24.95 0.50
C ASN A 408 2.65 -23.57 -0.15
N LEU A 409 1.84 -23.21 -1.17
CA LEU A 409 1.87 -21.88 -1.77
C LEU A 409 1.31 -20.80 -0.83
N PHE A 410 0.43 -21.18 0.11
CA PHE A 410 -0.31 -20.25 0.96
C PHE A 410 -0.01 -20.39 2.45
N ALA A 411 0.65 -21.49 2.87
CA ALA A 411 1.06 -21.70 4.24
C ALA A 411 2.26 -20.80 4.62
N ASP A 412 2.27 -20.31 5.86
CA ASP A 412 3.41 -19.60 6.43
C ASP A 412 4.07 -20.50 7.47
N ASN A 413 5.38 -20.73 7.36
CA ASN A 413 6.15 -21.59 8.29
C ASN A 413 5.56 -23.00 8.52
N ASN A 414 5.01 -23.64 7.49
CA ASN A 414 4.34 -24.94 7.57
C ASN A 414 3.09 -24.98 8.48
N ASP A 415 2.49 -23.82 8.79
CA ASP A 415 1.18 -23.74 9.41
C ASP A 415 0.08 -23.83 8.33
N PHE A 416 -0.65 -24.93 8.33
CA PHE A 416 -1.73 -25.24 7.38
C PHE A 416 -3.12 -24.98 7.97
N SER A 417 -3.22 -24.18 9.03
CA SER A 417 -4.53 -23.76 9.54
C SER A 417 -5.33 -23.05 8.44
N TRP A 418 -6.65 -23.24 8.45
CA TRP A 418 -7.52 -22.61 7.45
C TRP A 418 -7.38 -21.09 7.46
N GLU A 419 -7.20 -20.47 8.63
CA GLU A 419 -6.95 -19.03 8.75
C GLU A 419 -5.63 -18.61 8.08
N THR A 420 -4.55 -19.38 8.25
CA THR A 420 -3.25 -19.12 7.62
C THR A 420 -3.31 -19.27 6.11
N ILE A 421 -3.99 -20.30 5.61
CA ILE A 421 -4.21 -20.50 4.16
C ILE A 421 -5.04 -19.35 3.56
N GLN A 422 -6.10 -18.89 4.23
CA GLN A 422 -6.91 -17.77 3.73
C GLN A 422 -6.12 -16.44 3.74
N LYS A 423 -5.32 -16.19 4.78
CA LYS A 423 -4.40 -15.04 4.82
C LYS A 423 -3.39 -15.10 3.68
N GLY A 424 -2.81 -16.27 3.43
CA GLY A 424 -1.90 -16.51 2.30
C GLY A 424 -2.56 -16.27 0.94
N ARG A 425 -3.78 -16.75 0.72
CA ARG A 425 -4.55 -16.50 -0.52
C ARG A 425 -4.83 -15.02 -0.74
N ASN A 426 -5.28 -14.31 0.30
CA ASN A 426 -5.56 -12.88 0.21
C ASN A 426 -4.29 -12.06 -0.09
N SER A 427 -3.17 -12.41 0.54
CA SER A 427 -1.87 -11.81 0.26
C SER A 427 -1.42 -12.06 -1.19
N TYR A 428 -1.62 -13.27 -1.71
CA TYR A 428 -1.30 -13.61 -3.10
C TYR A 428 -2.10 -12.79 -4.12
N TYR A 429 -3.43 -12.70 -3.97
CA TYR A 429 -4.25 -11.87 -4.89
C TYR A 429 -3.91 -10.39 -4.80
N GLN A 430 -3.64 -9.91 -3.58
CA GLN A 430 -3.23 -8.53 -3.39
C GLN A 430 -1.96 -8.24 -4.17
N LYS A 431 -1.00 -9.18 -4.15
CA LYS A 431 0.23 -9.07 -4.90
C LYS A 431 -0.02 -9.03 -6.41
N GLN A 432 -0.82 -9.94 -6.96
CA GLN A 432 -1.12 -9.95 -8.40
C GLN A 432 -1.77 -8.64 -8.88
N ILE A 433 -2.72 -8.12 -8.10
CA ILE A 433 -3.37 -6.83 -8.41
C ILE A 433 -2.35 -5.69 -8.32
N ALA A 434 -1.46 -5.70 -7.32
CA ALA A 434 -0.37 -4.73 -7.22
C ALA A 434 0.51 -4.67 -8.46
N ASP A 435 0.89 -5.84 -8.99
CA ASP A 435 1.72 -5.93 -10.18
C ASP A 435 1.01 -5.34 -11.41
N GLN A 436 -0.26 -5.71 -11.60
CA GLN A 436 -1.08 -5.19 -12.70
C GLN A 436 -1.25 -3.67 -12.62
N ILE A 437 -1.58 -3.15 -11.43
CA ILE A 437 -1.78 -1.73 -11.20
C ILE A 437 -0.48 -0.95 -11.37
N ASN A 438 0.65 -1.47 -10.88
CA ASN A 438 1.95 -0.81 -11.03
C ASN A 438 2.33 -0.64 -12.51
N ILE A 439 2.12 -1.67 -13.33
CA ILE A 439 2.34 -1.61 -14.78
C ILE A 439 1.44 -0.55 -15.41
N GLN A 440 0.13 -0.61 -15.13
CA GLN A 440 -0.83 0.29 -15.76
C GLN A 440 -0.63 1.76 -15.35
N VAL A 441 -0.29 2.03 -14.08
CA VAL A 441 0.04 3.38 -13.59
C VAL A 441 1.32 3.90 -14.24
N THR A 442 2.34 3.05 -14.42
CA THR A 442 3.58 3.43 -15.12
C THR A 442 3.31 3.83 -16.56
N GLU A 443 2.48 3.08 -17.29
CA GLU A 443 2.05 3.44 -18.64
C GLU A 443 1.22 4.73 -18.68
N THR A 444 0.31 4.90 -17.72
CA THR A 444 -0.52 6.11 -17.57
C THR A 444 0.36 7.35 -17.39
N ILE A 445 1.36 7.28 -16.50
CA ILE A 445 2.33 8.36 -16.28
C ILE A 445 3.13 8.63 -17.55
N SER A 446 3.59 7.58 -18.26
CA SER A 446 4.31 7.74 -19.53
C SER A 446 3.50 8.53 -20.58
N LEU A 447 2.20 8.23 -20.71
CA LEU A 447 1.30 8.97 -21.61
C LEU A 447 1.13 10.43 -21.19
N ILE A 448 0.99 10.70 -19.89
CA ILE A 448 0.92 12.06 -19.36
C ILE A 448 2.21 12.83 -19.67
N THR A 449 3.37 12.21 -19.46
CA THR A 449 4.68 12.80 -19.76
C THR A 449 4.81 13.17 -21.22
N LYS A 450 4.45 12.25 -22.12
CA LYS A 450 4.46 12.52 -23.57
C LYS A 450 3.54 13.68 -23.93
N SER A 451 2.37 13.76 -23.29
CA SER A 451 1.40 14.84 -23.48
C SER A 451 1.96 16.20 -23.03
N LEU A 452 2.57 16.26 -21.84
CA LEU A 452 3.18 17.49 -21.32
C LEU A 452 4.38 17.92 -22.18
N ASN A 453 5.23 16.98 -22.58
CA ASN A 453 6.44 17.26 -23.35
C ASN A 453 6.16 17.86 -24.74
N ILE A 454 4.96 17.67 -25.30
CA ILE A 454 4.53 18.32 -26.56
C ILE A 454 4.53 19.85 -26.42
N HIS A 455 4.22 20.38 -25.23
CA HIS A 455 4.08 21.81 -24.98
C HIS A 455 5.31 22.45 -24.34
N LEU A 456 6.32 21.65 -23.97
CA LEU A 456 7.54 22.16 -23.36
C LEU A 456 8.59 22.46 -24.43
N ASN A 457 9.28 23.58 -24.28
CA ASN A 457 10.49 23.92 -25.02
C ASN A 457 11.73 23.85 -24.12
N ILE A 458 12.91 24.00 -24.72
CA ILE A 458 14.19 24.01 -23.98
C ILE A 458 14.15 25.10 -22.90
N GLY A 459 14.48 24.72 -21.66
CA GLY A 459 14.47 25.57 -20.48
C GLY A 459 13.11 25.68 -19.78
N GLN A 460 12.05 25.05 -20.32
CA GLN A 460 10.73 25.03 -19.69
C GLN A 460 10.54 23.75 -18.87
N ASN A 461 9.77 23.87 -17.78
CA ASN A 461 9.37 22.76 -16.94
C ASN A 461 7.84 22.70 -16.77
N SER A 462 7.38 21.53 -16.35
CA SER A 462 6.03 21.32 -15.85
C SER A 462 6.13 20.61 -14.50
N ILE A 463 5.41 21.15 -13.53
CA ILE A 463 5.38 20.63 -12.15
C ILE A 463 3.93 20.25 -11.84
N ILE A 464 3.74 19.01 -11.44
CA ILE A 464 2.50 18.50 -10.87
C ILE A 464 2.80 18.25 -9.40
N ASN A 465 2.25 19.13 -8.55
CA ASN A 465 2.40 19.05 -7.10
C ASN A 465 1.04 18.75 -6.49
N THR A 466 0.83 17.49 -6.13
CA THR A 466 -0.38 17.04 -5.43
C THR A 466 0.00 16.52 -4.06
N SER A 467 -1.00 16.27 -3.22
CA SER A 467 -0.79 15.68 -1.90
C SER A 467 -0.19 14.25 -1.95
N SER A 468 -0.28 13.55 -3.08
CA SER A 468 0.13 12.14 -3.24
C SER A 468 1.21 11.89 -4.29
N ILE A 469 1.59 12.89 -5.11
CA ILE A 469 2.71 12.79 -6.04
C ILE A 469 3.31 14.17 -6.26
N LEU A 470 4.63 14.18 -6.33
CA LEU A 470 5.37 15.27 -6.95
C LEU A 470 5.99 14.75 -8.24
N TYR A 471 5.54 15.31 -9.35
CA TYR A 471 6.01 14.99 -10.68
C TYR A 471 6.61 16.23 -11.31
N PHE A 472 7.83 16.09 -11.79
CA PHE A 472 8.61 17.15 -12.42
C PHE A 472 9.07 16.68 -13.79
N THR A 473 8.81 17.47 -14.84
CA THR A 473 9.43 17.27 -16.15
C THR A 473 10.03 18.57 -16.65
N GLU A 474 11.22 18.51 -17.24
CA GLU A 474 11.93 19.67 -17.81
C GLU A 474 12.59 19.26 -19.12
N ILE A 475 12.57 20.14 -20.12
CA ILE A 475 13.34 19.94 -21.36
C ILE A 475 14.62 20.77 -21.27
N ILE A 476 15.78 20.12 -21.34
CA ILE A 476 17.09 20.75 -21.22
C ILE A 476 18.06 20.28 -22.29
N THR A 477 19.20 20.95 -22.42
CA THR A 477 20.35 20.46 -23.20
C THR A 477 21.19 19.51 -22.36
N VAL A 478 21.96 18.62 -22.99
CA VAL A 478 22.87 17.70 -22.28
C VAL A 478 23.92 18.47 -21.46
N GLU A 479 24.38 19.62 -21.95
CA GLU A 479 25.34 20.48 -21.23
C GLU A 479 24.79 21.01 -19.90
N ALA A 480 23.49 21.33 -19.86
CA ALA A 480 22.81 21.84 -18.65
C ALA A 480 22.56 20.75 -17.59
N LEU A 481 22.86 19.48 -17.90
CA LEU A 481 22.73 18.35 -16.96
C LEU A 481 23.90 18.29 -15.96
N SER A 482 25.08 18.81 -16.34
CA SER A 482 26.28 18.79 -15.50
C SER A 482 26.08 19.59 -14.20
N ASN A 483 26.30 18.95 -13.04
CA ASN A 483 26.05 19.54 -11.72
C ASN A 483 24.61 20.00 -11.46
N LYS A 484 23.63 19.53 -12.24
CA LYS A 484 22.22 19.90 -12.04
C LYS A 484 21.73 19.40 -10.69
N LEU A 485 21.14 20.31 -9.92
CA LEU A 485 20.40 20.01 -8.70
C LEU A 485 18.90 20.06 -8.99
N ILE A 486 18.21 18.96 -8.72
CA ILE A 486 16.77 18.84 -8.83
C ILE A 486 16.23 18.83 -7.39
N GLN A 487 15.66 19.95 -6.95
CA GLN A 487 15.01 20.05 -5.65
C GLN A 487 13.58 19.52 -5.75
N GLN A 488 13.22 18.63 -4.83
CA GLN A 488 11.88 18.09 -4.67
C GLN A 488 11.22 18.72 -3.44
N VAL A 489 10.02 18.28 -3.07
CA VAL A 489 9.30 18.77 -1.87
C VAL A 489 10.08 18.41 -0.60
N GLY A 490 10.27 19.39 0.28
CA GLY A 490 11.01 19.22 1.54
C GLY A 490 12.52 19.24 1.32
N ASN A 491 13.25 18.32 1.96
CA ASN A 491 14.71 18.15 1.80
C ASN A 491 15.09 17.10 0.74
N ALA A 492 14.11 16.50 0.06
CA ALA A 492 14.38 15.57 -1.02
C ALA A 492 15.07 16.29 -2.19
N GLN A 493 16.17 15.73 -2.68
CA GLN A 493 16.92 16.29 -3.80
C GLN A 493 17.64 15.19 -4.56
N ILE A 494 17.87 15.44 -5.85
CA ILE A 494 18.74 14.63 -6.71
C ILE A 494 19.80 15.55 -7.30
N ARG A 495 21.06 15.16 -7.15
CA ARG A 495 22.20 15.91 -7.68
C ARG A 495 22.95 15.04 -8.67
N ILE A 496 23.01 15.52 -9.91
CA ILE A 496 23.75 14.88 -10.99
C ILE A 496 25.21 15.33 -10.93
N PRO A 497 26.20 14.41 -11.06
CA PRO A 497 27.61 14.76 -11.05
C PRO A 497 28.01 15.59 -12.28
N SER A 498 29.22 16.16 -12.24
CA SER A 498 29.78 16.92 -13.36
C SER A 498 30.18 16.04 -14.54
N ASN A 499 30.59 14.80 -14.27
CA ASN A 499 31.07 13.82 -15.26
C ASN A 499 30.11 12.62 -15.32
N PHE A 500 29.64 12.29 -16.53
CA PHE A 500 28.69 11.21 -16.78
C PHE A 500 28.80 10.72 -18.23
N ASN A 501 28.38 9.48 -18.49
CA ASN A 501 28.27 8.93 -19.84
C ASN A 501 26.81 8.85 -20.27
N LEU A 502 26.49 9.49 -21.41
CA LEU A 502 25.19 9.42 -22.08
C LEU A 502 25.36 8.80 -23.48
N THR A 503 24.41 7.99 -23.92
CA THR A 503 24.44 7.34 -25.25
C THR A 503 23.97 8.24 -26.40
N THR A 504 23.86 9.56 -26.20
CA THR A 504 23.38 10.52 -27.19
C THR A 504 24.42 11.60 -27.53
N ASN A 505 24.22 12.29 -28.67
CA ASN A 505 25.07 13.40 -29.08
C ASN A 505 24.86 14.62 -28.15
N ASN A 506 25.94 15.30 -27.76
CA ASN A 506 25.94 16.44 -26.83
C ASN A 506 25.00 17.61 -27.22
N ASN A 507 24.70 17.79 -28.52
CA ASN A 507 23.85 18.89 -29.01
C ASN A 507 22.34 18.57 -29.02
N THR A 508 21.92 17.45 -28.43
CA THR A 508 20.50 17.06 -28.40
C THR A 508 19.81 17.61 -27.14
N SER A 509 18.54 18.01 -27.26
CA SER A 509 17.74 18.30 -26.07
C SER A 509 17.11 17.01 -25.55
N ILE A 510 17.09 16.87 -24.24
CA ILE A 510 16.58 15.72 -23.51
C ILE A 510 15.40 16.15 -22.61
N SER A 511 14.52 15.21 -22.30
CA SER A 511 13.48 15.39 -21.29
C SER A 511 13.92 14.71 -19.99
N LEU A 512 13.97 15.49 -18.92
CA LEU A 512 14.30 15.05 -17.58
C LEU A 512 12.98 14.85 -16.82
N GLN A 513 12.72 13.63 -16.35
CA GLN A 513 11.53 13.31 -15.57
C GLN A 513 11.95 12.88 -14.17
N SER A 514 11.40 13.51 -13.14
CA SER A 514 11.54 13.05 -11.76
C SER A 514 10.18 12.85 -11.11
N ILE A 515 10.04 11.72 -10.41
CA ILE A 515 8.80 11.32 -9.76
C ILE A 515 9.12 10.96 -8.30
N MET A 516 8.38 11.57 -7.38
CA MET A 516 8.41 11.25 -5.96
C MET A 516 7.02 10.84 -5.49
N GLN A 517 6.93 9.65 -4.88
CA GLN A 517 5.69 9.08 -4.36
C GLN A 517 5.78 8.89 -2.84
N PRO A 518 4.68 8.96 -2.09
CA PRO A 518 4.68 8.96 -0.63
C PRO A 518 5.21 7.65 -0.04
N LEU A 519 5.08 6.55 -0.76
CA LEU A 519 5.49 5.21 -0.34
C LEU A 519 6.24 4.49 -1.45
N ALA A 520 7.26 3.74 -1.07
CA ALA A 520 7.98 2.84 -1.96
C ALA A 520 7.05 1.78 -2.55
N LEU A 521 7.29 1.43 -3.83
CA LEU A 521 6.65 0.32 -4.52
C LEU A 521 6.88 -0.99 -3.74
N ALA A 522 5.91 -1.89 -3.72
CA ALA A 522 6.04 -3.17 -3.02
C ALA A 522 6.97 -4.14 -3.78
N ASP A 523 7.80 -4.88 -3.04
CA ASP A 523 8.66 -5.94 -3.58
C ASP A 523 7.86 -7.19 -3.96
N HIS A 524 8.35 -7.93 -4.96
CA HIS A 524 7.88 -9.26 -5.34
C HIS A 524 8.16 -10.37 -4.31
N THR A 525 9.03 -10.14 -3.35
CA THR A 525 9.54 -11.21 -2.48
C THR A 525 8.92 -11.20 -1.08
N LYS A 526 8.77 -12.39 -0.45
CA LYS A 526 8.46 -12.51 1.01
C LYS A 526 9.53 -11.82 1.90
N LEU A 527 10.64 -11.37 1.32
CA LEU A 527 11.68 -10.61 2.00
C LEU A 527 11.16 -9.18 2.19
N GLN A 528 10.84 -8.85 3.44
CA GLN A 528 10.49 -7.50 3.86
C GLN A 528 11.65 -6.54 3.55
N SER A 529 11.68 -5.96 2.34
CA SER A 529 12.38 -4.70 2.11
C SER A 529 11.69 -3.69 3.03
N ASN A 530 12.40 -3.18 4.05
CA ASN A 530 11.87 -2.20 5.00
C ASN A 530 11.73 -0.80 4.36
N THR A 531 11.26 -0.76 3.12
CA THR A 531 11.04 0.40 2.26
C THR A 531 9.65 1.00 2.45
N ASN A 532 8.73 0.28 3.11
CA ASN A 532 7.37 0.66 3.46
C ASN A 532 7.26 1.90 4.38
N LEU A 533 8.38 2.44 4.85
CA LEU A 533 8.47 3.64 5.69
C LEU A 533 9.22 4.78 4.98
N SER A 534 9.37 4.71 3.66
CA SER A 534 10.06 5.72 2.85
C SER A 534 9.30 6.09 1.59
N THR A 535 9.55 7.31 1.12
CA THR A 535 9.09 7.77 -0.20
C THR A 535 9.88 7.06 -1.30
N SER A 536 9.25 6.75 -2.44
CA SER A 536 10.01 6.41 -3.64
C SER A 536 10.49 7.67 -4.34
N LEU A 537 11.68 7.61 -4.92
CA LEU A 537 12.24 8.69 -5.73
C LEU A 537 12.84 8.10 -7.00
N SER A 538 12.43 8.61 -8.15
CA SER A 538 12.97 8.20 -9.45
C SER A 538 13.35 9.40 -10.30
N LEU A 539 14.34 9.17 -11.16
CA LEU A 539 14.78 10.11 -12.17
C LEU A 539 15.06 9.32 -13.44
N THR A 540 14.39 9.69 -14.53
CA THR A 540 14.51 9.08 -15.85
C THR A 540 14.80 10.15 -16.88
N ILE A 541 15.61 9.79 -17.88
CA ILE A 541 16.01 10.69 -18.97
C ILE A 541 15.46 10.12 -20.27
N PHE A 542 14.74 10.95 -21.02
CA PHE A 542 14.17 10.57 -22.31
C PHE A 542 14.75 11.39 -23.46
N ASP A 543 14.81 10.78 -24.63
CA ASP A 543 15.01 11.50 -25.88
C ASP A 543 13.74 12.28 -26.30
N ARG A 544 13.83 13.05 -27.40
CA ARG A 544 12.68 13.79 -27.95
C ARG A 544 11.52 12.91 -28.40
N ASN A 545 11.77 11.63 -28.66
CA ASN A 545 10.75 10.67 -29.09
C ASN A 545 10.12 9.94 -27.90
N GLY A 546 10.52 10.28 -26.67
CA GLY A 546 10.03 9.65 -25.44
C GLY A 546 10.62 8.27 -25.18
N LYS A 547 11.79 7.95 -25.75
CA LYS A 547 12.54 6.73 -25.46
C LYS A 547 13.56 7.00 -24.36
N GLU A 548 13.63 6.10 -23.38
CA GLU A 548 14.58 6.21 -22.27
C GLU A 548 16.03 6.11 -22.76
N ILE A 549 16.87 7.00 -22.22
CA ILE A 549 18.31 7.07 -22.49
C ILE A 549 19.05 6.47 -21.28
N SER A 550 19.91 5.50 -21.55
CA SER A 550 20.79 4.92 -20.53
C SER A 550 21.75 5.98 -19.97
N PHE A 551 21.77 6.10 -18.65
CA PHE A 551 22.66 6.99 -17.91
C PHE A 551 23.55 6.17 -16.97
N GLN A 552 24.87 6.37 -17.04
CA GLN A 552 25.83 5.72 -16.15
C GLN A 552 26.90 6.70 -15.68
N THR A 553 27.32 6.53 -14.43
CA THR A 553 28.40 7.30 -13.81
C THR A 553 29.40 6.38 -13.14
N ASP A 554 30.60 6.91 -12.88
CA ASP A 554 31.64 6.18 -12.17
C ASP A 554 31.47 6.29 -10.65
N ILE A 555 32.08 5.35 -9.91
CA ILE A 555 32.08 5.32 -8.44
C ILE A 555 32.68 6.60 -7.84
N ASP A 556 33.65 7.22 -8.54
CA ASP A 556 34.30 8.45 -8.08
C ASP A 556 33.40 9.69 -8.22
N HIS A 557 32.36 9.62 -9.06
CA HIS A 557 31.42 10.70 -9.32
C HIS A 557 29.98 10.16 -9.29
N PRO A 558 29.48 9.70 -8.13
CA PRO A 558 28.16 9.09 -8.05
C PRO A 558 27.05 10.14 -8.09
N ILE A 559 25.86 9.69 -8.44
CA ILE A 559 24.61 10.45 -8.32
C ILE A 559 24.24 10.48 -6.84
N GLU A 560 24.03 11.67 -6.29
CA GLU A 560 23.60 11.86 -4.90
C GLU A 560 22.08 12.07 -4.87
N PHE A 561 21.39 11.36 -3.98
CA PHE A 561 19.96 11.54 -3.75
C PHE A 561 19.60 11.46 -2.27
N ILE A 562 18.63 12.28 -1.86
CA ILE A 562 18.10 12.31 -0.50
C ILE A 562 16.65 11.82 -0.53
N ILE A 563 16.42 10.70 0.14
CA ILE A 563 15.10 10.07 0.25
C ILE A 563 14.50 10.41 1.60
N LEU A 564 13.26 10.92 1.61
CA LEU A 564 12.54 11.23 2.83
C LEU A 564 11.89 9.96 3.41
N ARG A 565 11.82 9.90 4.73
CA ARG A 565 11.04 8.88 5.45
C ARG A 565 9.62 9.36 5.67
N ASP A 566 8.71 8.43 5.89
CA ASP A 566 7.32 8.73 6.27
C ASP A 566 7.33 9.63 7.52
N SER A 567 6.67 10.78 7.44
CA SER A 567 6.60 11.73 8.55
C SER A 567 5.81 11.20 9.75
N ASN A 568 4.99 10.16 9.56
CA ASN A 568 4.23 9.51 10.62
C ASN A 568 4.97 8.34 11.30
N ILE A 569 6.24 8.13 10.98
CA ILE A 569 7.05 7.09 11.61
C ILE A 569 7.18 7.35 13.12
N ILE A 570 6.80 6.36 13.94
CA ILE A 570 7.04 6.42 15.39
C ILE A 570 8.51 6.13 15.62
N ILE A 571 9.26 7.16 15.98
CA ILE A 571 10.65 7.02 16.37
C ILE A 571 10.67 6.46 17.80
N PRO A 572 11.31 5.31 18.05
CA PRO A 572 11.40 4.78 19.40
C PRO A 572 12.22 5.71 20.29
N LEU A 573 11.80 5.76 21.55
CA LEU A 573 12.48 6.47 22.62
C LEU A 573 13.88 5.90 22.83
N MET A 574 14.81 6.74 23.28
CA MET A 574 16.15 6.28 23.64
C MET A 574 16.07 5.44 24.93
N ASN A 575 16.90 4.39 25.00
CA ASN A 575 16.95 3.52 26.17
C ASN A 575 17.92 4.09 27.20
N LEU A 576 17.42 4.44 28.38
CA LEU A 576 18.24 4.87 29.52
C LEU A 576 19.15 3.73 30.01
N GLN A 577 20.45 3.97 30.00
CA GLN A 577 21.47 3.05 30.49
C GLN A 577 21.84 3.39 31.93
N ASN A 578 21.43 2.54 32.86
CA ASN A 578 21.67 2.69 34.30
C ASN A 578 23.08 2.20 34.70
N VAL A 579 24.11 2.86 34.17
CA VAL A 579 25.53 2.52 34.41
C VAL A 579 26.04 2.93 35.81
N THR A 580 25.32 3.81 36.51
CA THR A 580 25.69 4.30 37.85
C THR A 580 25.07 3.50 39.02
N SER A 581 23.99 2.74 38.79
CA SER A 581 23.17 2.16 39.88
C SER A 581 23.48 0.71 40.25
N MET A 582 24.39 0.04 39.54
CA MET A 582 24.83 -1.34 39.82
C MET A 582 25.83 -1.39 41.00
N ASN A 583 25.41 -0.90 42.16
CA ASN A 583 26.22 -0.61 43.34
C ASN A 583 26.61 -1.83 44.21
N ILE A 584 26.68 -3.06 43.67
CA ILE A 584 26.97 -4.27 44.49
C ILE A 584 28.27 -4.98 44.10
N THR A 585 28.96 -4.59 43.04
CA THR A 585 30.36 -4.95 42.79
C THR A 585 31.00 -3.88 41.92
N PRO A 586 32.23 -3.41 42.20
CA PRO A 586 32.93 -2.50 41.28
C PRO A 586 32.97 -3.16 39.90
N HIS A 587 32.45 -2.48 38.88
CA HIS A 587 32.49 -2.97 37.51
C HIS A 587 33.96 -3.05 37.09
N TYR A 588 34.56 -4.24 37.17
CA TYR A 588 35.86 -4.54 36.59
C TYR A 588 35.78 -4.64 35.05
N GLN A 589 34.98 -3.77 34.42
CA GLN A 589 34.80 -3.73 32.96
C GLN A 589 35.40 -2.42 32.45
N LEU A 590 36.21 -2.52 31.40
CA LEU A 590 36.86 -1.37 30.76
C LEU A 590 35.87 -0.50 29.97
N PHE A 591 34.77 -1.09 29.50
CA PHE A 591 33.73 -0.46 28.69
C PHE A 591 32.35 -0.99 29.07
N ASN A 592 31.31 -0.15 28.93
CA ASN A 592 29.94 -0.65 28.88
C ASN A 592 29.67 -1.15 27.45
N LEU A 593 29.60 -2.48 27.29
CA LEU A 593 29.47 -3.12 25.98
C LEU A 593 28.01 -3.29 25.57
N HIS A 594 27.75 -3.02 24.30
CA HIS A 594 26.45 -3.15 23.65
C HIS A 594 26.60 -4.07 22.44
N TYR A 595 25.64 -4.98 22.25
CA TYR A 595 25.61 -5.92 21.14
C TYR A 595 24.48 -5.56 20.18
N ILE A 596 24.81 -5.48 18.89
CA ILE A 596 23.87 -5.21 17.81
C ILE A 596 23.96 -6.35 16.80
N ASN A 597 22.84 -7.02 16.53
CA ASN A 597 22.74 -7.94 15.42
C ASN A 597 22.39 -7.17 14.14
N ILE A 598 23.28 -7.23 13.14
CA ILE A 598 23.12 -6.56 11.84
C ILE A 598 22.42 -7.49 10.84
N GLN A 599 22.64 -8.81 10.92
CA GLN A 599 21.96 -9.80 10.08
C GLN A 599 20.84 -10.49 10.86
N GLN A 600 19.60 -9.98 10.77
CA GLN A 600 18.46 -10.78 11.20
C GLN A 600 18.32 -12.01 10.29
N SER A 601 18.06 -13.18 10.89
CA SER A 601 17.96 -14.49 10.23
C SER A 601 16.86 -14.62 9.16
N GLN A 602 16.15 -13.52 8.85
CA GLN A 602 15.18 -13.40 7.76
C GLN A 602 15.75 -12.72 6.51
N TRP A 603 17.00 -12.25 6.54
CA TRP A 603 17.68 -11.60 5.42
C TRP A 603 18.62 -12.60 4.75
N ASN A 604 18.41 -12.90 3.46
CA ASN A 604 19.39 -13.62 2.67
C ASN A 604 20.75 -12.87 2.69
N ASN A 605 21.84 -13.63 2.71
CA ASN A 605 23.20 -13.28 3.15
C ASN A 605 23.95 -12.09 2.48
N ASN A 606 23.33 -11.25 1.63
CA ASN A 606 24.04 -10.23 0.84
C ASN A 606 23.52 -8.79 0.95
N ARG A 607 22.59 -8.45 1.85
CA ARG A 607 22.12 -7.06 2.01
C ARG A 607 23.10 -6.25 2.86
N THR A 608 23.48 -5.05 2.38
CA THR A 608 24.36 -4.12 3.10
C THR A 608 23.54 -3.03 3.78
N VAL A 609 23.82 -2.74 5.06
CA VAL A 609 23.06 -1.76 5.86
C VAL A 609 24.00 -0.82 6.59
N ALA A 610 23.71 0.48 6.61
CA ALA A 610 24.42 1.43 7.44
C ALA A 610 23.89 1.39 8.88
N LEU A 611 24.76 1.65 9.85
CA LEU A 611 24.45 1.64 11.27
C LEU A 611 24.71 3.02 11.88
N ILE A 612 23.70 3.54 12.59
CA ILE A 612 23.76 4.85 13.23
C ILE A 612 23.66 4.67 14.74
N PHE A 613 24.59 5.29 15.45
CA PHE A 613 24.61 5.38 16.91
C PHE A 613 24.22 6.78 17.34
N GLU A 614 23.22 6.86 18.21
CA GLU A 614 22.79 8.11 18.83
C GLU A 614 22.86 7.99 20.34
N MET A 615 23.59 8.90 20.97
CA MET A 615 23.75 8.94 22.42
C MET A 615 23.41 10.33 22.96
N HIS A 616 22.50 10.37 23.93
CA HIS A 616 22.16 11.57 24.69
C HIS A 616 22.80 11.48 26.09
N PRO A 617 23.83 12.27 26.41
CA PRO A 617 24.42 12.28 27.73
C PRO A 617 23.52 13.03 28.73
N LEU A 618 23.27 12.49 29.93
CA LEU A 618 22.56 13.25 30.97
C LEU A 618 23.40 14.40 31.54
N ASN A 619 24.73 14.30 31.44
CA ASN A 619 25.66 15.38 31.74
C ASN A 619 26.46 15.76 30.49
N ILE A 620 26.13 16.93 29.95
CA ILE A 620 26.63 17.48 28.68
C ILE A 620 28.12 17.88 28.78
N SER A 621 28.66 18.05 29.99
CA SER A 621 30.07 18.44 30.21
C SER A 621 31.07 17.28 30.08
N LEU A 622 30.58 16.04 30.08
CA LEU A 622 31.42 14.84 30.02
C LEU A 622 31.76 14.47 28.58
N ALA A 623 32.93 13.85 28.38
CA ALA A 623 33.32 13.28 27.10
C ALA A 623 33.37 11.75 27.17
N TYR A 624 33.14 11.10 26.04
CA TYR A 624 33.03 9.64 25.96
C TYR A 624 33.89 9.09 24.82
N LEU A 625 34.49 7.93 25.04
CA LEU A 625 35.15 7.11 24.04
C LEU A 625 34.17 6.03 23.56
N LEU A 626 33.92 5.98 22.26
CA LEU A 626 33.24 4.89 21.57
C LEU A 626 34.29 4.03 20.87
N ILE A 627 34.24 2.72 21.09
CA ILE A 627 35.01 1.73 20.33
C ILE A 627 34.06 0.69 19.77
N TYR A 628 34.40 0.07 18.64
CA TYR A 628 33.61 -1.04 18.12
C TYR A 628 34.48 -2.09 17.44
N ARG A 629 33.91 -3.28 17.33
CA ARG A 629 34.44 -4.41 16.59
C ARG A 629 33.30 -5.24 16.01
N PHE A 630 33.50 -5.76 14.80
CA PHE A 630 32.57 -6.64 14.13
C PHE A 630 32.75 -8.08 14.62
N ASP A 631 31.63 -8.79 14.80
CA ASP A 631 31.50 -10.22 15.12
C ASP A 631 32.20 -10.74 16.40
N ASP A 632 32.99 -9.90 17.07
CA ASP A 632 33.72 -10.20 18.28
C ASP A 632 33.78 -8.98 19.20
N SER A 633 34.08 -9.19 20.48
CA SER A 633 34.13 -8.10 21.47
C SER A 633 35.39 -7.23 21.28
N PRO A 634 35.27 -5.89 21.32
CA PRO A 634 36.42 -5.01 21.25
C PRO A 634 37.24 -5.13 22.54
N GLN A 635 38.57 -5.25 22.41
CA GLN A 635 39.50 -5.27 23.54
C GLN A 635 40.58 -4.20 23.35
N LEU A 636 41.01 -3.56 24.44
CA LEU A 636 42.06 -2.54 24.43
C LEU A 636 43.19 -2.93 25.39
N ASN A 637 43.62 -4.20 25.34
CA ASN A 637 44.56 -4.74 26.33
C ASN A 637 46.04 -4.45 26.06
N SER A 638 46.40 -3.84 24.91
CA SER A 638 47.75 -3.32 24.60
C SER A 638 47.98 -2.89 23.14
N SER A 639 47.05 -3.15 22.20
CA SER A 639 47.21 -2.78 20.78
C SER A 639 45.88 -2.37 20.11
N ILE A 640 45.95 -1.48 19.11
CA ILE A 640 44.79 -0.98 18.32
C ILE A 640 44.22 -2.07 17.41
N ASN A 641 44.97 -3.14 17.12
CA ASN A 641 44.57 -4.23 16.23
C ASN A 641 43.40 -5.09 16.75
N GLN A 642 42.94 -4.85 17.98
CA GLN A 642 41.80 -5.53 18.62
C GLN A 642 40.50 -4.71 18.54
N THR A 643 40.49 -3.62 17.75
CA THR A 643 39.34 -2.76 17.48
C THR A 643 39.28 -2.43 15.99
N ASP A 644 38.09 -2.44 15.39
CA ASP A 644 37.93 -2.09 13.98
C ASP A 644 37.78 -0.57 13.78
N GLY A 645 37.29 0.14 14.81
CA GLY A 645 37.29 1.59 14.84
C GLY A 645 36.96 2.18 16.20
N TRP A 646 37.19 3.49 16.34
CA TRP A 646 36.92 4.26 17.56
C TRP A 646 36.67 5.73 17.23
N THR A 647 36.00 6.43 18.14
CA THR A 647 35.81 7.89 18.09
C THR A 647 35.66 8.47 19.49
N ILE A 648 35.89 9.77 19.63
CA ILE A 648 35.69 10.51 20.88
C ILE A 648 34.55 11.50 20.71
N PHE A 649 33.59 11.43 21.63
CA PHE A 649 32.51 12.37 21.78
C PHE A 649 32.92 13.45 22.80
N CYS A 650 33.38 14.58 22.29
CA CYS A 650 33.68 15.78 23.08
C CYS A 650 32.47 16.71 23.13
N PRO A 651 32.28 17.54 24.17
CA PRO A 651 31.18 18.52 24.23
C PRO A 651 31.07 19.44 23.01
N SER A 652 32.18 19.77 22.35
CA SER A 652 32.20 20.52 21.09
C SER A 652 31.52 19.83 19.90
N ASN A 653 31.35 18.50 19.95
CA ASN A 653 30.82 17.68 18.88
C ASN A 653 29.30 17.46 18.99
N LEU A 654 28.64 18.05 19.99
CA LEU A 654 27.19 17.95 20.16
C LEU A 654 26.48 18.67 19.01
N THR A 655 25.66 17.92 18.26
CA THR A 655 24.78 18.50 17.24
C THR A 655 23.52 19.05 17.91
N ASN A 656 23.16 20.29 17.62
CA ASN A 656 21.99 20.98 18.21
C ASN A 656 21.92 20.88 19.75
N ASP A 657 23.09 20.89 20.43
CA ASP A 657 23.26 20.86 21.89
C ASP A 657 22.59 19.69 22.66
N THR A 658 22.26 18.59 21.98
CA THR A 658 21.46 17.51 22.60
C THR A 658 22.00 16.09 22.41
N LEU A 659 22.66 15.78 21.30
CA LEU A 659 23.03 14.38 21.02
C LEU A 659 24.35 14.22 20.27
N TYR A 660 25.02 13.09 20.53
CA TYR A 660 26.16 12.59 19.78
C TYR A 660 25.71 11.59 18.73
N THR A 661 26.23 11.74 17.51
CA THR A 661 25.99 10.79 16.41
C THR A 661 27.31 10.15 15.95
N TYR A 662 27.26 8.87 15.61
CA TYR A 662 28.33 8.20 14.88
C TYR A 662 27.74 7.32 13.78
N PHE A 663 28.34 7.38 12.61
CA PHE A 663 27.84 6.76 11.39
C PHE A 663 28.83 5.71 10.88
N LEU A 664 28.35 4.48 10.71
CA LEU A 664 29.05 3.43 9.97
C LEU A 664 28.34 3.21 8.65
N ASN A 665 29.08 3.36 7.56
CA ASN A 665 28.52 3.18 6.23
C ASN A 665 28.25 1.69 5.94
N ASN A 666 27.47 1.42 4.89
CA ASN A 666 27.08 0.07 4.51
C ASN A 666 28.22 -0.76 3.89
N GLN A 667 29.33 -0.15 3.48
CA GLN A 667 30.54 -0.89 3.07
C GLN A 667 31.27 -1.48 4.28
N GLN A 668 31.37 -0.72 5.37
CA GLN A 668 32.05 -1.15 6.61
C GLN A 668 31.32 -2.30 7.29
N THR A 669 30.00 -2.35 7.20
CA THR A 669 29.17 -3.41 7.80
C THR A 669 28.98 -4.62 6.88
N SER A 670 29.43 -4.55 5.63
CA SER A 670 29.23 -5.59 4.62
C SER A 670 29.94 -6.89 5.02
N GLY A 671 29.22 -8.02 4.96
CA GLY A 671 29.76 -9.34 5.30
C GLY A 671 29.84 -9.65 6.80
N HIS A 672 29.44 -8.73 7.67
CA HIS A 672 29.43 -8.92 9.12
C HIS A 672 28.03 -9.25 9.64
N GLN A 673 27.97 -10.09 10.68
CA GLN A 673 26.70 -10.50 11.30
C GLN A 673 26.31 -9.57 12.44
N SER A 674 27.28 -9.06 13.18
CA SER A 674 27.03 -8.24 14.37
C SER A 674 28.11 -7.19 14.62
N VAL A 675 27.75 -6.16 15.38
CA VAL A 675 28.68 -5.16 15.92
C VAL A 675 28.58 -5.17 17.43
N ILE A 676 29.74 -5.27 18.09
CA ILE A 676 29.86 -5.04 19.52
C ILE A 676 30.58 -3.71 19.70
N PHE A 677 29.94 -2.78 20.40
CA PHE A 677 30.54 -1.48 20.69
C PHE A 677 30.59 -1.21 22.19
N GLY A 678 31.67 -0.56 22.62
CA GLY A 678 31.91 -0.18 24.00
C GLY A 678 31.89 1.32 24.15
N LEU A 679 31.18 1.81 25.17
CA LEU A 679 31.26 3.19 25.62
C LEU A 679 32.06 3.28 26.91
N ARG A 680 32.86 4.33 27.06
CA ARG A 680 33.61 4.66 28.28
C ARG A 680 33.66 6.18 28.46
N GLU A 681 33.45 6.67 29.68
CA GLU A 681 33.64 8.08 30.02
C GLU A 681 35.15 8.41 30.14
N LEU A 682 35.56 9.58 29.65
CA LEU A 682 36.96 10.04 29.69
C LEU A 682 37.30 10.69 31.03
N ASN A 683 38.51 10.46 31.53
CA ASN A 683 39.01 11.18 32.71
C ASN A 683 39.42 12.63 32.37
N SER A 684 39.69 13.46 33.38
CA SER A 684 40.03 14.88 33.19
C SER A 684 41.31 15.12 32.36
N THR A 685 42.30 14.23 32.46
CA THR A 685 43.54 14.31 31.67
C THR A 685 43.30 13.93 30.20
N GLU A 686 42.54 12.86 29.96
CA GLU A 686 42.11 12.43 28.64
C GLU A 686 41.23 13.50 27.97
N PHE A 687 40.26 14.06 28.70
CA PHE A 687 39.43 15.16 28.24
C PHE A 687 40.27 16.34 27.75
N TYR A 688 41.25 16.79 28.54
CA TYR A 688 42.13 17.88 28.14
C TYR A 688 42.94 17.54 26.89
N ASN A 689 43.51 16.34 26.82
CA ASN A 689 44.37 15.93 25.72
C ASN A 689 43.62 15.75 24.39
N TYR A 690 42.41 15.16 24.43
CA TYR A 690 41.65 14.82 23.22
C TYR A 690 40.65 15.89 22.81
N CYS A 691 39.97 16.56 23.75
CA CYS A 691 38.93 17.54 23.43
C CYS A 691 39.46 18.97 23.35
N ILE A 692 40.47 19.34 24.15
CA ILE A 692 41.01 20.71 24.21
C ILE A 692 42.29 20.85 23.39
N ASN A 693 43.28 20.00 23.64
CA ASN A 693 44.61 20.09 23.03
C ASN A 693 44.69 19.45 21.63
N GLN A 694 43.82 18.47 21.34
CA GLN A 694 43.72 17.72 20.06
C GLN A 694 45.06 17.18 19.51
N SER A 695 46.06 16.97 20.39
CA SER A 695 47.43 16.66 19.99
C SER A 695 47.68 15.17 19.76
N ILE A 696 46.76 14.30 20.19
CA ILE A 696 46.89 12.84 20.14
C ILE A 696 45.85 12.24 19.18
N LYS A 697 46.30 11.43 18.22
CA LYS A 697 45.47 10.78 17.19
C LYS A 697 45.26 9.27 17.39
N SER A 698 45.59 8.74 18.56
CA SER A 698 45.40 7.33 18.94
C SER A 698 44.32 7.20 20.01
N PRO A 699 43.63 6.05 20.16
CA PRO A 699 42.66 5.88 21.25
C PRO A 699 43.38 5.89 22.61
N PRO A 700 42.74 6.36 23.70
CA PRO A 700 43.31 6.26 25.03
C PRO A 700 43.31 4.79 25.50
N ILE A 701 44.45 4.11 25.32
CA ILE A 701 44.69 2.73 25.73
C ILE A 701 44.84 2.71 27.25
N THR A 702 43.91 2.05 27.96
CA THR A 702 43.97 1.86 29.40
C THR A 702 43.50 0.45 29.76
N ASN A 703 44.24 -0.19 30.67
CA ASN A 703 43.88 -1.47 31.27
C ASN A 703 43.22 -1.29 32.65
N GLN A 704 42.88 -0.05 33.02
CA GLN A 704 42.24 0.26 34.30
C GLN A 704 40.71 0.31 34.15
N PRO A 705 39.95 -0.37 35.02
CA PRO A 705 38.49 -0.29 35.02
C PRO A 705 38.03 1.13 35.31
N PHE A 706 36.92 1.55 34.70
CA PHE A 706 36.40 2.91 34.80
C PHE A 706 34.97 2.91 35.36
N ASN A 707 34.69 3.80 36.30
CA ASN A 707 33.37 3.98 36.88
C ASN A 707 32.67 5.20 36.23
N PHE A 708 31.50 4.97 35.65
CA PHE A 708 30.67 6.04 35.10
C PHE A 708 30.15 6.97 36.20
N THR A 709 30.22 8.28 35.97
CA THR A 709 29.70 9.30 36.90
C THR A 709 28.27 9.72 36.55
N SER A 710 27.84 9.49 35.30
CA SER A 710 26.51 9.84 34.81
C SER A 710 25.93 8.72 33.94
N ASN A 711 24.61 8.59 33.96
CA ASN A 711 23.88 7.73 33.02
C ASN A 711 23.75 8.44 31.66
N TYR A 712 23.43 7.67 30.62
CA TYR A 712 23.16 8.19 29.28
C TYR A 712 22.00 7.44 28.65
N GLU A 713 21.36 8.05 27.66
CA GLU A 713 20.36 7.40 26.83
C GLU A 713 20.96 7.03 25.48
N LEU A 714 20.59 5.85 24.97
CA LEU A 714 21.18 5.28 23.77
C LEU A 714 20.09 4.81 22.80
N ARG A 715 20.26 5.10 21.53
CA ARG A 715 19.45 4.58 20.43
C ARG A 715 20.35 4.17 19.28
N THR A 716 20.03 3.03 18.66
CA THR A 716 20.74 2.53 17.49
C THR A 716 19.74 2.03 16.47
N TYR A 717 19.96 2.34 15.20
CA TYR A 717 19.10 1.91 14.10
C TYR A 717 19.93 1.66 12.85
N THR A 718 19.36 0.83 11.98
CA THR A 718 19.94 0.52 10.68
C THR A 718 19.13 1.16 9.56
N THR A 719 19.83 1.51 8.49
CA THR A 719 19.24 2.11 7.30
C THR A 719 19.95 1.59 6.07
N CYS A 720 19.28 1.58 4.93
CA CYS A 720 19.83 1.10 3.67
C CYS A 720 19.25 1.89 2.51
N CYS A 721 19.97 1.90 1.40
CA CYS A 721 19.47 2.41 0.13
C CYS A 721 19.05 1.23 -0.72
N TYR A 722 17.87 1.32 -1.34
CA TYR A 722 17.38 0.32 -2.26
C TYR A 722 17.17 0.90 -3.65
N TYR A 723 17.42 0.11 -4.68
CA TYR A 723 16.98 0.37 -6.05
C TYR A 723 16.06 -0.75 -6.54
N LEU A 724 15.11 -0.40 -7.39
CA LEU A 724 14.19 -1.34 -7.99
C LEU A 724 14.81 -1.90 -9.27
N ASP A 725 14.99 -3.22 -9.34
CA ASP A 725 15.51 -3.89 -10.53
C ASP A 725 14.42 -4.08 -11.61
N THR A 726 14.80 -4.64 -12.77
CA THR A 726 13.88 -4.88 -13.90
C THR A 726 12.79 -5.91 -13.59
N ASN A 727 12.95 -6.70 -12.53
CA ASN A 727 11.98 -7.68 -12.07
C ASN A 727 11.10 -7.12 -10.93
N ASN A 728 11.17 -5.80 -10.67
CA ASN A 728 10.50 -5.12 -9.57
C ASN A 728 10.89 -5.65 -8.16
N ILE A 729 12.14 -6.09 -8.00
CA ILE A 729 12.68 -6.53 -6.71
C ILE A 729 13.61 -5.44 -6.16
N TRP A 730 13.52 -5.15 -4.86
CA TRP A 730 14.40 -4.19 -4.22
C TRP A 730 15.76 -4.81 -3.94
N GLN A 731 16.78 -4.22 -4.55
CA GLN A 731 18.17 -4.60 -4.42
C GLN A 731 18.97 -3.51 -3.69
N THR A 732 20.11 -3.89 -3.14
CA THR A 732 20.98 -3.01 -2.33
C THR A 732 22.42 -2.94 -2.84
N ASP A 733 22.76 -3.76 -3.84
CA ASP A 733 24.11 -3.85 -4.38
C ASP A 733 24.48 -2.58 -5.14
N GLY A 734 25.76 -2.19 -5.07
CA GLY A 734 26.28 -1.00 -5.76
C GLY A 734 25.84 0.37 -5.18
N LEU A 735 24.95 0.40 -4.19
CA LEU A 735 24.51 1.63 -3.52
C LEU A 735 25.32 1.92 -2.25
N LEU A 736 25.56 3.20 -1.98
CA LEU A 736 26.23 3.66 -0.76
C LEU A 736 25.34 4.58 0.06
N VAL A 737 25.31 4.37 1.38
CA VAL A 737 24.63 5.26 2.31
C VAL A 737 25.58 6.37 2.74
N GLY A 738 25.11 7.62 2.71
CA GLY A 738 25.85 8.80 3.11
C GLY A 738 25.68 9.18 4.58
N SER A 739 26.61 9.98 5.11
CA SER A 739 26.68 10.40 6.51
C SER A 739 25.65 11.47 6.88
N GLN A 740 24.96 12.12 5.92
CA GLN A 740 23.86 13.05 6.21
C GLN A 740 22.53 12.34 6.52
N THR A 741 22.54 11.01 6.60
CA THR A 741 21.41 10.18 6.99
C THR A 741 21.06 10.40 8.46
N ASN A 742 19.77 10.59 8.75
CA ASN A 742 19.24 10.78 10.11
C ASN A 742 17.90 10.04 10.26
N HIS A 743 17.10 10.31 11.30
CA HIS A 743 15.80 9.67 11.49
C HIS A 743 14.70 10.10 10.49
N TYR A 744 14.83 11.24 9.81
CA TYR A 744 13.86 11.76 8.84
C TYR A 744 14.23 11.50 7.37
N GLN A 745 15.50 11.28 7.06
CA GLN A 745 15.97 11.15 5.68
C GLN A 745 17.14 10.17 5.56
N THR A 746 17.29 9.58 4.37
CA THR A 746 18.40 8.70 4.00
C THR A 746 19.14 9.31 2.81
N GLN A 747 20.44 9.55 2.96
CA GLN A 747 21.30 10.02 1.87
C GLN A 747 21.90 8.79 1.17
N CYS A 748 21.80 8.76 -0.15
CA CYS A 748 22.20 7.63 -0.96
C CYS A 748 23.03 8.06 -2.16
N PHE A 749 23.92 7.18 -2.59
CA PHE A 749 24.76 7.35 -3.78
C PHE A 749 24.60 6.16 -4.72
N SER A 750 24.44 6.43 -6.01
CA SER A 750 24.25 5.43 -7.07
C SER A 750 25.13 5.75 -8.29
N THR A 751 25.40 4.73 -9.11
CA THR A 751 26.08 4.85 -10.42
C THR A 751 25.12 4.77 -11.61
N HIS A 752 23.84 4.52 -11.36
CA HIS A 752 22.79 4.38 -12.35
C HIS A 752 21.53 5.16 -11.96
N LEU A 753 20.63 5.34 -12.91
CA LEU A 753 19.29 5.90 -12.68
C LEU A 753 18.24 4.79 -12.70
N THR A 754 17.48 4.70 -11.62
CA THR A 754 16.37 3.75 -11.41
C THR A 754 15.39 4.38 -10.42
N THR A 755 14.38 3.63 -9.97
CA THR A 755 13.58 3.99 -8.80
C THR A 755 14.32 3.61 -7.53
N PHE A 756 14.41 4.53 -6.57
CA PHE A 756 15.08 4.35 -5.30
C PHE A 756 14.13 4.47 -4.11
N ALA A 757 14.46 3.79 -3.02
CA ALA A 757 13.75 3.86 -1.74
C ALA A 757 14.73 3.75 -0.54
N GLY A 758 14.28 4.18 0.63
CA GLY A 758 15.07 4.17 1.87
C GLY A 758 14.60 3.09 2.84
N GLY A 759 15.52 2.27 3.33
CA GLY A 759 15.24 1.33 4.41
C GLY A 759 15.38 1.97 5.78
N PHE A 760 14.49 1.62 6.71
CA PHE A 760 14.67 1.95 8.13
C PHE A 760 14.23 0.80 9.03
N LEU A 761 15.12 0.37 9.92
CA LEU A 761 14.81 -0.63 10.93
C LEU A 761 15.46 -0.26 12.25
N VAL A 762 14.65 -0.19 13.30
CA VAL A 762 15.15 -0.12 14.66
C VAL A 762 15.36 -1.53 15.16
N LEU A 763 16.59 -1.83 15.54
CA LEU A 763 16.95 -3.16 16.02
C LEU A 763 16.44 -3.32 17.46
N PRO A 764 15.60 -4.33 17.76
CA PRO A 764 15.28 -4.65 19.14
C PRO A 764 16.58 -5.07 19.84
N ALA A 765 16.80 -4.61 21.07
CA ALA A 765 17.96 -5.00 21.87
C ALA A 765 17.99 -6.54 21.99
N PRO A 766 18.93 -7.26 21.35
CA PRO A 766 18.95 -8.70 21.43
C PRO A 766 19.40 -9.08 22.84
N ILE A 767 18.66 -9.97 23.48
CA ILE A 767 19.08 -10.52 24.77
C ILE A 767 20.35 -11.33 24.51
N ASN A 768 21.49 -10.87 25.00
CA ASN A 768 22.74 -11.61 24.92
C ASN A 768 22.68 -12.80 25.88
N TRP A 769 22.23 -13.93 25.37
CA TRP A 769 22.10 -15.17 26.14
C TRP A 769 23.42 -15.62 26.75
N ASN A 770 24.57 -15.38 26.12
CA ASN A 770 25.88 -15.70 26.70
C ASN A 770 26.18 -14.87 27.94
N TYR A 771 25.83 -13.58 27.93
CA TYR A 771 25.91 -12.73 29.12
C TYR A 771 24.89 -13.15 30.19
N VAL A 772 23.65 -13.47 29.79
CA VAL A 772 22.61 -13.97 30.71
C VAL A 772 23.05 -15.27 31.36
N PHE A 773 23.64 -16.21 30.61
CA PHE A 773 24.09 -17.51 31.13
C PHE A 773 25.41 -17.43 31.90
N ALA A 774 26.33 -16.54 31.52
CA ALA A 774 27.56 -16.29 32.28
C ALA A 774 27.26 -15.68 33.66
N ASN A 775 26.16 -14.92 33.77
CA ASN A 775 25.72 -14.30 35.02
C ASN A 775 24.50 -14.98 35.65
N ALA A 776 23.99 -16.07 35.04
CA ALA A 776 22.94 -16.90 35.61
C ALA A 776 23.55 -17.72 36.74
N ASP A 777 23.43 -17.22 37.96
CA ASP A 777 23.91 -17.89 39.16
C ASP A 777 22.97 -19.07 39.50
N PHE A 778 23.08 -20.17 38.74
CA PHE A 778 22.26 -21.39 38.88
C PHE A 778 22.29 -21.97 40.30
N MET A 779 23.29 -21.60 41.11
CA MET A 779 23.46 -22.07 42.48
C MET A 779 22.56 -21.36 43.49
N LYS A 780 21.99 -20.18 43.17
CA LYS A 780 21.14 -19.43 44.10
C LYS A 780 19.73 -20.01 44.31
N ASN A 781 19.15 -20.65 43.29
CA ASN A 781 17.73 -21.09 43.32
C ASN A 781 17.52 -22.54 42.89
N LYS A 782 18.20 -23.48 43.57
CA LYS A 782 18.12 -24.92 43.32
C LYS A 782 16.68 -25.47 43.33
N THR A 783 15.77 -24.86 44.11
CA THR A 783 14.38 -25.29 44.24
C THR A 783 13.58 -25.19 42.94
N VAL A 784 13.79 -24.12 42.15
CA VAL A 784 13.03 -23.90 40.90
C VAL A 784 13.43 -24.89 39.82
N TYR A 785 14.71 -25.26 39.75
CA TYR A 785 15.19 -26.24 38.77
C TYR A 785 14.69 -27.65 39.12
N LEU A 786 14.64 -27.99 40.40
CA LEU A 786 14.09 -29.27 40.87
C LEU A 786 12.60 -29.41 40.50
N THR A 787 11.81 -28.34 40.65
CA THR A 787 10.37 -28.38 40.30
C THR A 787 10.15 -28.52 38.81
N ILE A 788 10.94 -27.84 37.97
CA ILE A 788 10.84 -27.94 36.50
C ILE A 788 11.17 -29.36 36.03
N ILE A 789 12.23 -29.98 36.56
CA ILE A 789 12.61 -31.36 36.21
C ILE A 789 11.49 -32.34 36.56
N CYS A 790 10.87 -32.20 37.74
CA CYS A 790 9.73 -33.02 38.15
C CYS A 790 8.52 -32.87 37.21
N ILE A 791 8.24 -31.65 36.74
CA ILE A 791 7.15 -31.39 35.79
C ILE A 791 7.43 -32.08 34.45
N TYR A 792 8.67 -32.03 33.94
CA TYR A 792 9.03 -32.70 32.69
C TYR A 792 8.91 -34.23 32.77
N ILE A 793 9.27 -34.83 33.91
CA ILE A 793 9.12 -36.28 34.12
C ILE A 793 7.65 -36.68 34.11
N LEU A 794 6.80 -35.92 34.82
CA LEU A 794 5.35 -36.16 34.83
C LEU A 794 4.74 -36.03 33.42
N TYR A 795 5.16 -35.01 32.67
CA TYR A 795 4.72 -34.81 31.30
C TYR A 795 5.07 -36.01 30.41
N PHE A 796 6.31 -36.50 30.46
CA PHE A 796 6.73 -37.67 29.67
C PHE A 796 5.92 -38.94 29.99
N LEU A 797 5.62 -39.18 31.26
CA LEU A 797 4.78 -40.31 31.68
C LEU A 797 3.35 -40.21 31.12
N LEU A 798 2.78 -39.00 31.11
CA LEU A 798 1.45 -38.75 30.53
C LEU A 798 1.44 -38.94 29.01
N VAL A 799 2.48 -38.51 28.31
CA VAL A 799 2.61 -38.71 26.85
C VAL A 799 2.68 -40.20 26.50
N ILE A 800 3.45 -40.99 27.25
CA ILE A 800 3.53 -42.45 27.05
C ILE A 800 2.16 -43.10 27.27
N TYR A 801 1.46 -42.71 28.33
CA TYR A 801 0.10 -43.21 28.61
C TYR A 801 -0.91 -42.82 27.52
N ALA A 802 -0.86 -41.57 27.04
CA ALA A 802 -1.72 -41.09 25.95
C ALA A 802 -1.48 -41.90 24.67
N ARG A 803 -0.22 -42.12 24.27
CA ARG A 803 0.09 -42.93 23.09
C ARG A 803 -0.35 -44.39 23.21
N TYR A 804 -0.26 -44.97 24.40
CA TYR A 804 -0.80 -46.31 24.65
C TYR A 804 -2.33 -46.34 24.46
N LYS A 805 -3.05 -45.28 24.87
CA LYS A 805 -4.49 -45.15 24.65
C LYS A 805 -4.84 -44.94 23.17
N ASP A 806 -4.11 -44.10 22.45
CA ASP A 806 -4.32 -43.88 21.02
C ASP A 806 -4.17 -45.18 20.22
N LYS A 807 -3.14 -45.98 20.52
CA LYS A 807 -2.93 -47.28 19.85
C LYS A 807 -4.09 -48.25 20.09
N LYS A 808 -4.71 -48.21 21.28
CA LYS A 808 -5.86 -49.05 21.61
C LYS A 808 -7.17 -48.58 20.98
N ASP A 809 -7.29 -47.30 20.62
CA ASP A 809 -8.46 -46.77 19.92
C ASP A 809 -8.43 -47.10 18.42
N ILE A 810 -7.24 -47.24 17.81
CA ILE A 810 -7.10 -47.71 16.41
C ILE A 810 -7.71 -49.11 16.22
N GLU A 811 -7.62 -50.00 17.23
CA GLU A 811 -8.22 -51.34 17.18
C GLU A 811 -9.76 -51.33 17.08
N LYS A 812 -10.42 -50.19 17.34
CA LYS A 812 -11.87 -50.04 17.22
C LYS A 812 -12.30 -49.60 15.81
N LEU A 813 -11.38 -49.09 14.99
CA LEU A 813 -11.66 -48.59 13.65
C LEU A 813 -11.62 -49.73 12.63
N GLY A 814 -12.52 -49.70 11.64
CA GLY A 814 -12.61 -50.72 10.59
C GLY A 814 -14.00 -50.84 10.00
N VAL A 815 -14.07 -51.42 8.80
CA VAL A 815 -15.30 -51.75 8.10
C VAL A 815 -15.38 -53.27 7.98
N THR A 816 -16.51 -53.85 8.35
CA THR A 816 -16.66 -55.32 8.41
C THR A 816 -17.65 -55.81 7.36
N PRO A 817 -17.25 -56.68 6.42
CA PRO A 817 -18.21 -57.31 5.53
C PRO A 817 -19.16 -58.20 6.35
N LEU A 818 -20.46 -58.12 6.10
CA LEU A 818 -21.42 -59.01 6.76
C LEU A 818 -21.11 -60.47 6.41
N SER A 819 -21.20 -61.36 7.41
CA SER A 819 -20.80 -62.76 7.28
C SER A 819 -21.62 -63.57 6.28
N ASP A 820 -22.80 -63.08 5.93
CA ASP A 820 -23.77 -63.68 5.02
C ASP A 820 -23.78 -63.02 3.62
N ASN A 821 -22.75 -62.25 3.29
CA ASN A 821 -22.52 -61.75 1.93
C ASN A 821 -22.12 -62.91 0.98
N ASP A 822 -22.76 -62.99 -0.18
CA ASP A 822 -22.35 -63.88 -1.28
C ASP A 822 -21.27 -63.19 -2.13
N SER A 823 -20.20 -63.91 -2.46
CA SER A 823 -19.13 -63.45 -3.36
C SER A 823 -19.59 -63.08 -4.77
N ASN A 824 -20.75 -63.58 -5.21
CA ASN A 824 -21.31 -63.29 -6.53
C ASN A 824 -22.11 -61.97 -6.59
N ASN A 825 -22.40 -61.34 -5.44
CA ASN A 825 -23.14 -60.10 -5.37
C ASN A 825 -22.24 -58.90 -5.72
N GLN A 826 -22.69 -58.05 -6.64
CA GLN A 826 -21.89 -56.93 -7.17
C GLN A 826 -22.39 -55.54 -6.72
N TYR A 827 -23.47 -55.48 -5.95
CA TYR A 827 -24.02 -54.22 -5.44
C TYR A 827 -23.78 -54.11 -3.93
N PHE A 828 -23.33 -52.95 -3.46
CA PHE A 828 -22.79 -52.81 -2.09
C PHE A 828 -23.39 -51.62 -1.36
N TYR A 829 -23.92 -51.89 -0.17
CA TYR A 829 -24.37 -50.87 0.77
C TYR A 829 -23.44 -50.83 1.99
N GLN A 830 -23.00 -49.65 2.37
CA GLN A 830 -22.30 -49.43 3.64
C GLN A 830 -23.31 -49.02 4.71
N ILE A 831 -23.37 -49.77 5.81
CA ILE A 831 -24.28 -49.54 6.92
C ILE A 831 -23.46 -49.06 8.13
N LEU A 832 -23.72 -47.83 8.58
CA LEU A 832 -23.12 -47.25 9.78
C LEU A 832 -24.14 -47.28 10.91
N VAL A 833 -23.84 -47.99 11.98
CA VAL A 833 -24.70 -48.13 13.15
C VAL A 833 -24.14 -47.29 14.30
N PHE A 834 -24.91 -46.31 14.77
CA PHE A 834 -24.51 -45.42 15.85
C PHE A 834 -25.19 -45.84 17.15
N THR A 835 -24.42 -46.41 18.07
CA THR A 835 -24.92 -46.75 19.41
C THR A 835 -24.79 -45.52 20.32
N GLY A 836 -25.85 -45.19 21.07
CA GLY A 836 -25.85 -43.96 21.88
C GLY A 836 -24.84 -43.97 23.03
N ASN A 837 -24.55 -42.79 23.58
CA ASN A 837 -23.59 -42.61 24.67
C ASN A 837 -24.22 -42.68 26.08
N ARG A 838 -25.49 -43.11 26.20
CA ARG A 838 -26.16 -43.30 27.49
C ARG A 838 -25.49 -44.43 28.30
N LYS A 839 -25.60 -44.38 29.64
CA LYS A 839 -25.02 -45.43 30.50
C LYS A 839 -25.61 -46.79 30.12
N ASN A 840 -24.75 -47.77 29.86
CA ASN A 840 -25.11 -49.13 29.43
C ASN A 840 -25.91 -49.19 28.11
N ALA A 841 -25.61 -48.30 27.16
CA ALA A 841 -26.27 -48.26 25.84
C ALA A 841 -25.83 -49.36 24.86
N GLY A 842 -24.70 -50.04 25.11
CA GLY A 842 -24.21 -51.10 24.23
C GLY A 842 -24.82 -52.47 24.56
N THR A 843 -24.88 -53.34 23.55
CA THR A 843 -25.50 -54.66 23.66
C THR A 843 -24.54 -55.80 23.32
N LYS A 844 -24.83 -56.99 23.84
CA LYS A 844 -24.22 -58.27 23.41
C LYS A 844 -25.23 -59.21 22.79
N SER A 845 -26.50 -58.81 22.68
CA SER A 845 -27.54 -59.54 21.97
C SER A 845 -27.25 -59.54 20.47
N LYS A 846 -27.69 -60.57 19.74
CA LYS A 846 -27.55 -60.59 18.27
C LYS A 846 -28.59 -59.64 17.68
N VAL A 847 -28.10 -58.64 16.94
CA VAL A 847 -28.94 -57.65 16.26
C VAL A 847 -29.11 -58.04 14.80
N GLN A 848 -30.35 -58.11 14.37
CA GLN A 848 -30.76 -58.54 13.04
C GLN A 848 -31.60 -57.45 12.37
N PHE A 849 -31.54 -57.38 11.06
CA PHE A 849 -32.31 -56.41 10.30
C PHE A 849 -32.73 -56.92 8.92
N ILE A 850 -33.76 -56.27 8.37
CA ILE A 850 -34.20 -56.37 6.98
C ILE A 850 -34.23 -54.94 6.44
N LEU A 851 -33.59 -54.72 5.28
CA LEU A 851 -33.61 -53.45 4.58
C LEU A 851 -34.55 -53.53 3.38
N VAL A 852 -35.45 -52.57 3.26
CA VAL A 852 -36.49 -52.54 2.22
C VAL A 852 -36.33 -51.29 1.39
N GLY A 853 -36.28 -51.44 0.07
CA GLY A 853 -36.35 -50.34 -0.89
C GLY A 853 -37.47 -50.54 -1.91
N ASP A 854 -37.55 -49.66 -2.90
CA ASP A 854 -38.59 -49.68 -3.93
C ASP A 854 -38.55 -50.92 -4.83
N ASN A 855 -37.35 -51.45 -5.08
CA ASN A 855 -37.15 -52.51 -6.06
C ASN A 855 -37.10 -53.92 -5.45
N ASP A 856 -36.62 -54.05 -4.20
CA ASP A 856 -36.46 -55.34 -3.53
C ASP A 856 -36.27 -55.17 -2.00
N GLU A 857 -36.33 -56.28 -1.27
CA GLU A 857 -35.98 -56.36 0.16
C GLU A 857 -34.85 -57.36 0.43
N THR A 858 -34.07 -57.13 1.48
CA THR A 858 -33.02 -58.08 1.87
C THR A 858 -33.59 -59.25 2.66
N SER A 859 -32.93 -60.41 2.60
CA SER A 859 -33.10 -61.45 3.63
C SER A 859 -32.69 -60.92 5.01
N VAL A 860 -32.99 -61.69 6.07
CA VAL A 860 -32.54 -61.36 7.43
C VAL A 860 -31.01 -61.30 7.47
N ARG A 861 -30.49 -60.11 7.74
CA ARG A 861 -29.05 -59.84 7.91
C ARG A 861 -28.73 -59.72 9.40
N THR A 862 -27.50 -60.06 9.80
CA THR A 862 -27.07 -59.98 11.21
C THR A 862 -25.80 -59.15 11.34
N PHE A 863 -25.76 -58.19 12.26
CA PHE A 863 -24.53 -57.46 12.57
C PHE A 863 -23.60 -58.36 13.39
N VAL A 864 -22.49 -58.76 12.78
CA VAL A 864 -21.45 -59.60 13.41
C VAL A 864 -20.07 -59.10 12.96
N ASP A 865 -19.12 -59.08 13.89
CA ASP A 865 -17.71 -58.85 13.60
C ASP A 865 -16.86 -59.90 14.32
N PRO A 866 -16.01 -60.67 13.60
CA PRO A 866 -15.19 -61.72 14.19
C PRO A 866 -13.99 -61.20 14.99
N HIS A 867 -13.58 -59.94 14.80
CA HIS A 867 -12.34 -59.39 15.35
C HIS A 867 -12.59 -58.24 16.33
N ARG A 868 -13.65 -57.45 16.12
CA ARG A 868 -13.98 -56.28 16.96
C ARG A 868 -15.23 -56.52 17.79
N LYS A 869 -15.26 -55.87 18.95
CA LYS A 869 -16.46 -55.79 19.78
C LYS A 869 -17.34 -54.66 19.25
N ILE A 870 -18.42 -55.01 18.55
CA ILE A 870 -19.38 -54.08 17.96
C ILE A 870 -20.48 -53.66 18.95
N LEU A 871 -21.24 -52.64 18.58
CA LEU A 871 -22.41 -52.09 19.27
C LEU A 871 -22.12 -51.67 20.72
N GLN A 872 -20.92 -51.13 20.93
CA GLN A 872 -20.52 -50.58 22.23
C GLN A 872 -21.14 -49.22 22.48
N ARG A 873 -21.27 -48.84 23.76
CA ARG A 873 -21.71 -47.51 24.16
C ARG A 873 -20.87 -46.42 23.45
N GLY A 874 -21.55 -45.51 22.75
CA GLY A 874 -20.91 -44.42 22.01
C GLY A 874 -20.09 -44.87 20.79
N GLY A 875 -20.18 -46.15 20.42
CA GLY A 875 -19.47 -46.72 19.27
C GLY A 875 -20.19 -46.46 17.94
N ILE A 876 -19.37 -46.40 16.89
CA ILE A 876 -19.81 -46.32 15.50
C ILE A 876 -19.25 -47.55 14.81
N ASP A 877 -20.13 -48.43 14.35
CA ASP A 877 -19.73 -49.68 13.69
C ASP A 877 -20.14 -49.63 12.22
N ALA A 878 -19.19 -49.90 11.33
CA ALA A 878 -19.37 -49.85 9.89
C ALA A 878 -19.40 -51.27 9.30
N PHE A 879 -20.44 -51.58 8.53
CA PHE A 879 -20.64 -52.87 7.88
C PHE A 879 -20.80 -52.71 6.37
N ILE A 880 -20.36 -53.70 5.58
CA ILE A 880 -20.59 -53.76 4.13
C ILE A 880 -21.57 -54.90 3.86
N MET A 881 -22.69 -54.57 3.23
CA MET A 881 -23.72 -55.52 2.80
C MET A 881 -23.69 -55.64 1.29
N ALA A 882 -23.54 -56.87 0.78
CA ALA A 882 -23.55 -57.17 -0.65
C ALA A 882 -24.90 -57.77 -1.05
N VAL A 883 -25.54 -57.21 -2.08
CA VAL A 883 -26.82 -57.67 -2.63
C VAL A 883 -26.73 -57.93 -4.14
N PRO A 884 -27.59 -58.80 -4.71
CA PRO A 884 -27.50 -59.16 -6.13
C PRO A 884 -27.76 -57.97 -7.08
N LYS A 885 -28.67 -57.06 -6.71
CA LYS A 885 -29.09 -55.88 -7.50
C LYS A 885 -29.45 -54.72 -6.56
N SER A 886 -29.54 -53.50 -7.10
CA SER A 886 -29.95 -52.30 -6.36
C SER A 886 -31.32 -52.48 -5.72
N LEU A 887 -31.46 -52.06 -4.45
CA LEU A 887 -32.74 -52.01 -3.74
C LEU A 887 -33.60 -50.80 -4.17
N GLY A 888 -33.07 -49.91 -5.03
CA GLY A 888 -33.72 -48.64 -5.38
C GLY A 888 -33.59 -47.60 -4.27
N SER A 889 -34.51 -46.61 -4.25
CA SER A 889 -34.61 -45.73 -3.08
C SER A 889 -35.05 -46.58 -1.89
N LEU A 890 -34.34 -46.45 -0.77
CA LEU A 890 -34.70 -47.17 0.44
C LEU A 890 -36.04 -46.62 0.98
N ASN A 891 -36.75 -47.40 1.80
CA ASN A 891 -38.03 -46.99 2.38
C ASN A 891 -37.97 -47.04 3.92
N TYR A 892 -37.63 -48.20 4.46
CA TYR A 892 -37.46 -48.41 5.89
C TYR A 892 -36.47 -49.54 6.19
N ILE A 893 -35.93 -49.53 7.40
CA ILE A 893 -35.19 -50.65 7.97
C ILE A 893 -35.97 -51.25 9.14
N ARG A 894 -36.22 -52.55 9.08
CA ARG A 894 -36.78 -53.32 10.21
C ARG A 894 -35.62 -53.90 10.99
N ILE A 895 -35.49 -53.58 12.27
CA ILE A 895 -34.35 -53.97 13.11
C ILE A 895 -34.83 -54.50 14.46
N TRP A 896 -34.19 -55.56 14.96
CA TRP A 896 -34.51 -56.18 16.25
C TRP A 896 -33.29 -56.88 16.85
N HIS A 897 -33.41 -57.31 18.11
CA HIS A 897 -32.42 -58.17 18.75
C HIS A 897 -33.03 -59.38 19.45
N ASP A 898 -32.23 -60.42 19.64
CA ASP A 898 -32.67 -61.68 20.27
C ASP A 898 -32.72 -61.68 21.81
N ASN A 899 -32.29 -60.58 22.44
CA ASN A 899 -32.27 -60.40 23.90
C ASN A 899 -31.42 -61.46 24.65
N THR A 900 -30.46 -62.08 23.97
CA THR A 900 -29.59 -63.12 24.55
C THR A 900 -28.48 -62.56 25.45
N GLY A 901 -28.24 -61.25 25.42
CA GLY A 901 -27.27 -60.59 26.30
C GLY A 901 -27.61 -60.79 27.78
N HIS A 902 -26.61 -61.06 28.61
CA HIS A 902 -26.83 -61.20 30.06
C HIS A 902 -26.94 -59.83 30.76
N GLY A 903 -27.95 -59.70 31.64
CA GLY A 903 -28.15 -58.53 32.49
C GLY A 903 -28.29 -57.25 31.67
N VAL A 904 -27.54 -56.20 32.02
CA VAL A 904 -27.65 -54.89 31.37
C VAL A 904 -27.14 -54.87 29.92
N SER A 905 -26.46 -55.93 29.47
CA SER A 905 -26.02 -56.08 28.07
C SER A 905 -27.10 -56.68 27.15
N ALA A 906 -28.30 -56.97 27.66
CA ALA A 906 -29.45 -57.37 26.86
C ALA A 906 -30.04 -56.16 26.11
N SER A 907 -30.19 -55.05 26.85
CA SER A 907 -30.56 -53.70 26.38
C SER A 907 -29.62 -53.15 25.31
N TRP A 908 -30.17 -52.42 24.34
CA TRP A 908 -29.42 -51.60 23.37
C TRP A 908 -30.06 -50.23 23.20
N PHE A 909 -29.28 -49.15 23.10
CA PHE A 909 -29.81 -47.83 22.72
C PHE A 909 -29.26 -47.44 21.36
N LEU A 910 -30.11 -47.50 20.34
CA LEU A 910 -29.76 -47.13 18.97
C LEU A 910 -30.01 -45.63 18.77
N LYS A 911 -28.98 -44.89 18.37
CA LYS A 911 -29.12 -43.46 18.05
C LYS A 911 -29.71 -43.29 16.64
N TYR A 912 -29.01 -43.76 15.62
CA TYR A 912 -29.48 -43.79 14.23
C TYR A 912 -28.63 -44.76 13.40
N ILE A 913 -29.11 -45.10 12.20
CA ILE A 913 -28.40 -45.89 11.19
C ILE A 913 -28.28 -45.03 9.92
N ILE A 914 -27.11 -45.05 9.30
CA ILE A 914 -26.90 -44.48 7.97
C ILE A 914 -26.63 -45.62 7.01
N VAL A 915 -27.37 -45.67 5.91
CA VAL A 915 -27.09 -46.58 4.80
C VAL A 915 -26.60 -45.76 3.62
N HIS A 916 -25.40 -46.06 3.15
CA HIS A 916 -24.74 -45.40 2.04
C HIS A 916 -24.68 -46.38 0.87
N ASP A 917 -25.31 -46.02 -0.24
CA ASP A 917 -25.19 -46.74 -1.50
C ASP A 917 -23.82 -46.42 -2.11
N LEU A 918 -22.95 -47.43 -2.27
CA LEU A 918 -21.58 -47.22 -2.73
C LEU A 918 -21.48 -47.02 -4.25
N GLN A 919 -22.55 -47.28 -4.99
CA GLN A 919 -22.61 -47.12 -6.43
C GLN A 919 -23.16 -45.74 -6.81
N THR A 920 -24.21 -45.27 -6.13
CA THR A 920 -24.84 -43.97 -6.40
C THR A 920 -24.34 -42.85 -5.50
N MET A 921 -23.59 -43.17 -4.45
CA MET A 921 -23.13 -42.25 -3.39
C MET A 921 -24.28 -41.60 -2.59
N GLU A 922 -25.50 -42.15 -2.66
CA GLU A 922 -26.66 -41.65 -1.93
C GLU A 922 -26.69 -42.14 -0.48
N LYS A 923 -27.09 -41.26 0.46
CA LYS A 923 -27.14 -41.55 1.90
C LYS A 923 -28.56 -41.49 2.45
N PHE A 924 -28.99 -42.60 3.01
CA PHE A 924 -30.28 -42.77 3.66
C PHE A 924 -30.11 -42.80 5.18
N TYR A 925 -30.95 -42.05 5.89
CA TYR A 925 -30.84 -41.85 7.34
C TYR A 925 -32.05 -42.44 8.05
N PHE A 926 -31.81 -43.31 9.03
CA PHE A 926 -32.84 -43.94 9.85
C PHE A 926 -32.65 -43.54 11.31
N ILE A 927 -33.45 -42.58 11.80
CA ILE A 927 -33.33 -42.03 13.15
C ILE A 927 -34.18 -42.86 14.13
N CYS A 928 -33.62 -43.25 15.28
CA CYS A 928 -34.35 -44.04 16.28
C CYS A 928 -34.37 -43.37 17.67
N GLN A 929 -33.19 -43.10 18.25
CA GLN A 929 -33.00 -42.52 19.59
C GLN A 929 -33.83 -43.20 20.71
N GLN A 930 -34.01 -44.52 20.65
CA GLN A 930 -34.82 -45.29 21.61
C GLN A 930 -34.09 -46.55 22.08
N TRP A 931 -34.51 -47.07 23.24
CA TRP A 931 -34.06 -48.36 23.74
C TRP A 931 -34.75 -49.51 23.00
N PHE A 932 -33.96 -50.53 22.68
CA PHE A 932 -34.40 -51.87 22.40
C PHE A 932 -34.12 -52.68 23.66
N ALA A 933 -35.13 -52.93 24.47
CA ALA A 933 -35.00 -53.57 25.77
C ALA A 933 -36.38 -54.02 26.25
N VAL A 934 -36.45 -55.18 26.92
CA VAL A 934 -37.69 -55.64 27.55
C VAL A 934 -37.97 -54.85 28.83
N GLU A 935 -36.91 -54.42 29.51
CA GLU A 935 -36.92 -53.80 30.82
C GLU A 935 -36.84 -52.26 30.82
N LYS A 936 -36.78 -51.60 29.65
CA LYS A 936 -36.69 -50.13 29.53
C LYS A 936 -37.65 -49.57 28.48
N GLU A 937 -38.02 -48.29 28.68
CA GLU A 937 -38.91 -47.51 27.80
C GLU A 937 -40.21 -48.26 27.48
N ASP A 938 -40.49 -48.56 26.21
CA ASP A 938 -41.74 -49.18 25.74
C ASP A 938 -41.68 -50.71 25.71
N GLY A 939 -40.61 -51.33 26.22
CA GLY A 939 -40.45 -52.78 26.31
C GLY A 939 -40.25 -53.48 24.96
N ARG A 940 -40.04 -52.73 23.87
CA ARG A 940 -39.92 -53.29 22.52
C ARG A 940 -38.47 -53.61 22.19
N ILE A 941 -38.26 -54.77 21.56
CA ILE A 941 -36.96 -55.24 21.07
C ILE A 941 -36.88 -55.27 19.54
N GLU A 942 -37.92 -54.74 18.88
CA GLU A 942 -38.10 -54.70 17.43
C GLU A 942 -38.75 -53.37 17.02
N ARG A 943 -38.25 -52.75 15.94
CA ARG A 943 -38.79 -51.51 15.36
C ARG A 943 -38.66 -51.49 13.85
N ILE A 944 -39.59 -50.78 13.21
CA ILE A 944 -39.51 -50.39 11.79
C ILE A 944 -39.17 -48.90 11.76
N LEU A 945 -38.03 -48.55 11.17
CA LEU A 945 -37.53 -47.18 11.09
C LEU A 945 -37.66 -46.69 9.64
N PRO A 946 -38.55 -45.74 9.33
CA PRO A 946 -38.63 -45.14 8.00
C PRO A 946 -37.45 -44.19 7.75
N ILE A 947 -37.21 -43.84 6.49
CA ILE A 947 -36.25 -42.78 6.15
C ILE A 947 -36.64 -41.46 6.82
N ALA A 948 -35.65 -40.77 7.38
CA ALA A 948 -35.80 -39.45 7.95
C ALA A 948 -36.03 -38.38 6.85
N GLY A 949 -37.11 -37.61 6.99
CA GLY A 949 -37.39 -36.44 6.13
C GLY A 949 -36.42 -35.28 6.37
N GLU A 950 -36.39 -34.29 5.46
CA GLU A 950 -35.43 -33.16 5.53
C GLU A 950 -35.47 -32.37 6.84
N LEU A 951 -36.66 -32.16 7.42
CA LEU A 951 -36.81 -31.48 8.71
C LEU A 951 -36.23 -32.28 9.89
N GLN A 952 -36.31 -33.61 9.87
CA GLN A 952 -35.71 -34.47 10.91
C GLN A 952 -34.19 -34.54 10.77
N LYS A 953 -33.65 -34.37 9.56
CA LYS A 953 -32.21 -34.18 9.33
C LYS A 953 -31.69 -32.84 9.88
N GLN A 954 -32.57 -31.91 10.27
CA GLN A 954 -32.24 -30.59 10.84
C GLN A 954 -32.44 -30.50 12.36
N GLU A 955 -32.97 -31.54 13.03
CA GLU A 955 -33.16 -31.52 14.48
C GLU A 955 -31.81 -31.45 15.24
N PHE A 956 -31.78 -30.58 16.25
CA PHE A 956 -30.60 -30.11 17.00
C PHE A 956 -29.68 -31.23 17.57
N SER A 957 -30.21 -32.44 17.78
CA SER A 957 -29.47 -33.60 18.30
C SER A 957 -28.61 -34.34 17.24
N TYR A 958 -28.89 -34.10 15.95
CA TYR A 958 -28.22 -34.72 14.81
C TYR A 958 -27.04 -33.86 14.29
N VAL A 959 -27.20 -32.53 14.28
CA VAL A 959 -26.19 -31.55 13.82
C VAL A 959 -24.88 -31.64 14.61
N LEU A 960 -24.94 -31.83 15.93
CA LEU A 960 -23.77 -31.95 16.81
C LEU A 960 -23.00 -33.28 16.70
N SER A 961 -23.46 -34.25 15.88
CA SER A 961 -22.69 -35.47 15.60
C SER A 961 -21.95 -35.46 14.26
N LYS A 962 -22.02 -34.34 13.52
CA LYS A 962 -21.27 -34.11 12.28
C LYS A 962 -20.03 -33.20 12.46
N GLN A 963 -19.91 -32.52 13.60
CA GLN A 963 -18.69 -31.86 14.07
C GLN A 963 -17.90 -32.83 14.95
#